data_AF-A0A5N8YCJ8-F1
#
_entry.id   AF-A0A5N8YCJ8-F1
#
_cell.length_a   1.000
_cell.length_b   1.000
_cell.length_c   1.000
_cell.angle_alpha   90.00
_cell.angle_beta   90.00
_cell.angle_gamma   90.00
#
_symmetry.space_group_name_H-M   'P 1'
#
loop_
_entity.id
_entity.type
_entity.pdbx_description
1 polymer ?
#
loop_
_entity_poly.entity_id
_entity_poly.type
_entity_poly.pdbx_seq_one_letter_code
_entity_poly.pdbx_strand_id
1 'polypeptide(L)'
;MIRYIVLLTAALFLTVSCSGGSETEPAQVATAVPTATVAQTIATPVPQPTATPGPQPTATPTPTPTPTQVPPTPTTTPAPIDLTSSPFSKYYSTPEVDPEWNQGVYLPRHCRFWGEYEGVTYDETPIPEVPFKEEHKKEFYSEAELLDFVPLNGTQKPGGGYIGCEADWEMPTHLLAELWKGDEAPRDLYGVSFYDRIFDFYPNWPTYQSGIWGQWIQSPNSHPYIAISSIEGGLGAYQKFGRSKYPKYMANAATHLYNPNSSLFGWGFYERRVDCCYYGGIQITNKVLSTPNLIAFDEDQETHEEDGGVFFGHGWFALPIFDGKEREMTHEPTMDSGKLTWTFFIESAQYEGPMWGYVPEFWYRRIDRWNALEVIGYFWEVLDKSNSISASDSEVMDMLIDYLGGRKDIDTVMKVIKSQDWYVDHVDEYDEEKGGPFWVQAKNTFGFNAPHGVGIGPEMPSLPVFREYDQDGNLYIKIFSPTIPSLNEKEPFTLDGKSYDARLYNYFVDFFNGEKAIDELNTNLERFSNPIQSDDIDDIHLGPGKLYASSSGERNSDDPEYKDSIAVHWNMPIEVNKVNGEISTYFDWSKVSKNERKWSQYYRVEVADSIKDYAFMPVLESEVPEILQKLEPRDQQYTTSIMPHVATDEDQTFLTEIKSNTDNLFGVDSNPANYSCWECDSNPGCDPTIFETVLDDGSKVKYRWYKFKYQPTFQELIADYPEIYTEEYLNDIQAKIEELHKNWGSNQDFLDTPSSVNNLHLVELDDGLIVNAPPGKEFGWVPIVLEVEMPYGRWQTEIADLEFDGSPGSILDY
;
A
#
# COMPACT_ATOMS: atom_id res chain seq x y z
N MET A 1 -15.38 10.03 35.27
CA MET A 1 -16.66 9.28 35.18
C MET A 1 -16.24 7.86 34.83
N ILE A 2 -16.26 6.92 35.78
CA ILE A 2 -15.45 5.68 35.74
C ILE A 2 -16.33 4.46 36.00
N ARG A 3 -16.29 3.44 35.11
CA ARG A 3 -16.32 1.97 35.38
C ARG A 3 -16.66 1.13 34.13
N TYR A 4 -16.11 -0.10 34.14
CA TYR A 4 -16.32 -1.28 33.25
C TYR A 4 -15.45 -1.31 31.96
N ILE A 5 -14.90 -2.41 31.40
CA ILE A 5 -14.43 -3.78 31.76
C ILE A 5 -14.08 -4.46 30.39
N VAL A 6 -13.05 -5.29 30.14
CA VAL A 6 -11.88 -5.83 30.88
C VAL A 6 -10.84 -6.45 29.89
N LEU A 7 -9.78 -7.12 30.40
CA LEU A 7 -8.83 -8.10 29.77
C LEU A 7 -9.37 -8.91 28.54
N LEU A 8 -8.56 -9.43 27.60
CA LEU A 8 -7.18 -9.96 27.71
C LEU A 8 -6.44 -10.04 26.34
N THR A 9 -5.11 -9.95 26.36
CA THR A 9 -4.19 -10.05 25.21
C THR A 9 -4.02 -11.46 24.64
N ALA A 10 -4.07 -11.61 23.30
CA ALA A 10 -3.49 -12.76 22.58
C ALA A 10 -3.22 -12.42 21.09
N ALA A 11 -2.07 -11.81 20.79
CA ALA A 11 -1.49 -11.80 19.44
C ALA A 11 -0.29 -12.76 19.40
N LEU A 12 -0.17 -13.51 18.32
CA LEU A 12 0.67 -14.72 18.26
C LEU A 12 2.12 -14.37 17.89
N PHE A 13 3.05 -14.45 18.85
CA PHE A 13 4.49 -14.31 18.58
C PHE A 13 5.05 -15.54 17.85
N LEU A 14 5.35 -15.38 16.55
CA LEU A 14 6.14 -16.32 15.77
C LEU A 14 7.62 -16.25 16.18
N THR A 15 8.04 -17.14 17.09
CA THR A 15 9.43 -17.26 17.53
C THR A 15 10.15 -18.38 16.80
N VAL A 16 10.78 -18.06 15.66
CA VAL A 16 11.70 -18.98 14.96
C VAL A 16 13.01 -19.10 15.76
N SER A 17 13.02 -20.02 16.72
CA SER A 17 14.16 -20.27 17.59
C SER A 17 15.20 -21.19 16.93
N CYS A 18 16.15 -20.60 16.21
CA CYS A 18 17.34 -21.32 15.75
C CYS A 18 18.20 -21.79 16.93
N SER A 19 18.30 -23.10 17.14
CA SER A 19 19.32 -23.73 17.98
C SER A 19 19.98 -24.89 17.25
N GLY A 20 21.31 -24.82 17.09
CA GLY A 20 22.09 -25.84 16.38
C GLY A 20 22.97 -26.68 17.30
N GLY A 21 23.40 -27.84 16.82
CA GLY A 21 24.60 -28.51 17.34
C GLY A 21 24.60 -30.04 17.34
N SER A 22 25.58 -30.59 16.61
CA SER A 22 26.20 -31.95 16.76
C SER A 22 25.32 -33.19 16.43
N GLU A 23 25.84 -34.32 15.93
CA GLU A 23 27.19 -34.70 15.46
C GLU A 23 27.13 -36.02 14.63
N THR A 24 27.96 -36.20 13.59
CA THR A 24 28.47 -37.50 13.02
C THR A 24 27.47 -38.54 12.43
N GLU A 25 27.78 -39.44 11.48
CA GLU A 25 28.95 -39.75 10.61
C GLU A 25 28.44 -40.50 9.32
N PRO A 26 29.27 -40.91 8.33
CA PRO A 26 28.86 -40.96 6.90
C PRO A 26 28.61 -42.35 6.27
N ALA A 27 28.03 -42.37 5.06
CA ALA A 27 27.92 -43.58 4.21
C ALA A 27 28.13 -43.34 2.69
N GLN A 28 29.38 -43.55 2.25
CA GLN A 28 29.85 -44.10 0.97
C GLN A 28 29.09 -43.86 -0.37
N VAL A 29 29.71 -43.04 -1.22
CA VAL A 29 30.14 -43.32 -2.61
C VAL A 29 29.55 -44.55 -3.33
N ALA A 30 28.89 -44.31 -4.47
CA ALA A 30 28.85 -45.26 -5.59
C ALA A 30 28.90 -44.51 -6.95
N THR A 31 30.03 -44.61 -7.65
CA THR A 31 30.23 -44.08 -9.02
C THR A 31 29.77 -45.08 -10.09
N ALA A 32 28.97 -44.66 -11.08
CA ALA A 32 28.75 -45.43 -12.31
C ALA A 32 28.35 -44.57 -13.52
N VAL A 33 29.27 -44.44 -14.49
CA VAL A 33 29.12 -43.88 -15.84
C VAL A 33 30.16 -44.60 -16.72
N PRO A 34 30.01 -44.80 -18.05
CA PRO A 34 28.84 -44.79 -18.94
C PRO A 34 28.60 -46.16 -19.63
N THR A 35 27.62 -46.26 -20.54
CA THR A 35 27.77 -47.14 -21.73
C THR A 35 27.05 -46.53 -22.95
N ALA A 36 27.80 -46.28 -24.03
CA ALA A 36 27.25 -45.87 -25.31
C ALA A 36 27.09 -47.09 -26.25
N THR A 37 26.18 -47.01 -27.23
CA THR A 37 26.14 -47.94 -28.38
C THR A 37 25.72 -47.18 -29.63
N VAL A 38 26.29 -47.53 -30.77
CA VAL A 38 26.30 -46.75 -32.03
C VAL A 38 25.83 -47.62 -33.20
N ALA A 39 25.38 -46.97 -34.29
CA ALA A 39 25.09 -47.48 -35.64
C ALA A 39 23.64 -47.97 -35.89
N GLN A 40 23.02 -47.80 -37.08
CA GLN A 40 23.54 -47.27 -38.37
C GLN A 40 22.44 -46.68 -39.28
N THR A 41 22.86 -46.02 -40.36
CA THR A 41 22.07 -45.25 -41.35
C THR A 41 21.56 -46.06 -42.55
N ILE A 42 20.42 -45.65 -43.15
CA ILE A 42 20.03 -45.90 -44.56
C ILE A 42 19.37 -44.62 -45.15
N ALA A 43 19.45 -44.41 -46.47
CA ALA A 43 19.26 -43.11 -47.13
C ALA A 43 18.00 -42.94 -48.02
N THR A 44 17.82 -41.68 -48.42
CA THR A 44 16.89 -40.96 -49.33
C THR A 44 16.41 -41.63 -50.64
N PRO A 45 15.33 -41.11 -51.28
CA PRO A 45 15.54 -40.20 -52.43
C PRO A 45 14.58 -38.98 -52.55
N VAL A 46 15.00 -38.04 -53.41
CA VAL A 46 14.42 -36.71 -53.71
C VAL A 46 13.57 -36.72 -55.00
N PRO A 47 12.62 -35.77 -55.18
CA PRO A 47 12.56 -35.06 -56.47
C PRO A 47 12.33 -33.53 -56.37
N GLN A 48 12.74 -32.82 -57.43
CA GLN A 48 12.64 -31.36 -57.66
C GLN A 48 12.53 -31.13 -59.19
N PRO A 49 12.44 -29.89 -59.73
CA PRO A 49 11.34 -28.92 -59.75
C PRO A 49 10.59 -28.85 -61.11
N THR A 50 9.57 -27.99 -61.25
CA THR A 50 9.18 -27.38 -62.55
C THR A 50 8.59 -25.99 -62.33
N ALA A 51 8.78 -25.05 -63.27
CA ALA A 51 8.46 -23.63 -63.10
C ALA A 51 7.72 -22.99 -64.30
N THR A 52 6.89 -21.98 -63.99
CA THR A 52 6.39 -20.86 -64.83
C THR A 52 5.51 -21.19 -66.06
N PRO A 53 4.37 -20.49 -66.26
CA PRO A 53 4.38 -19.32 -67.15
C PRO A 53 3.51 -18.12 -66.69
N GLY A 54 3.87 -16.91 -67.13
CA GLY A 54 2.95 -15.77 -67.35
C GLY A 54 3.05 -15.28 -68.81
N PRO A 55 2.46 -14.15 -69.25
CA PRO A 55 1.70 -13.14 -68.48
C PRO A 55 0.38 -12.61 -69.14
N GLN A 56 -0.39 -11.80 -68.35
CA GLN A 56 -1.30 -10.69 -68.76
C GLN A 56 -2.63 -10.98 -69.54
N PRO A 57 -3.64 -10.05 -69.57
CA PRO A 57 -3.79 -8.77 -68.82
C PRO A 57 -5.20 -8.40 -68.25
N THR A 58 -5.22 -7.35 -67.40
CA THR A 58 -6.29 -6.34 -67.16
C THR A 58 -7.60 -6.70 -66.44
N ALA A 59 -7.76 -6.17 -65.22
CA ALA A 59 -8.83 -5.22 -64.86
C ALA A 59 -8.43 -4.40 -63.61
N THR A 60 -8.56 -3.07 -63.65
CA THR A 60 -8.18 -2.16 -62.55
C THR A 60 -9.35 -1.89 -61.60
N PRO A 61 -9.20 -2.09 -60.28
CA PRO A 61 -10.02 -1.42 -59.27
C PRO A 61 -9.40 -0.08 -58.86
N THR A 62 -10.27 0.88 -58.54
CA THR A 62 -9.98 2.24 -58.06
C THR A 62 -9.12 2.26 -56.80
N PRO A 63 -8.23 3.26 -56.60
CA PRO A 63 -7.52 3.42 -55.32
C PRO A 63 -8.49 3.74 -54.18
N THR A 64 -8.43 2.93 -53.11
CA THR A 64 -8.97 3.27 -51.79
C THR A 64 -8.20 4.49 -51.25
N PRO A 65 -8.86 5.50 -50.66
CA PRO A 65 -8.15 6.66 -50.12
C PRO A 65 -7.23 6.26 -48.96
N THR A 66 -6.00 6.78 -48.99
CA THR A 66 -5.08 6.76 -47.83
C THR A 66 -5.80 7.35 -46.62
N PRO A 67 -5.71 6.75 -45.41
CA PRO A 67 -6.20 7.39 -44.21
C PRO A 67 -5.46 8.70 -44.01
N THR A 68 -6.21 9.81 -44.06
CA THR A 68 -5.68 11.12 -43.69
C THR A 68 -5.31 11.07 -42.22
N GLN A 69 -4.05 11.33 -41.88
CA GLN A 69 -3.65 11.56 -40.50
C GLN A 69 -4.54 12.67 -39.93
N VAL A 70 -5.39 12.32 -38.96
CA VAL A 70 -6.07 13.29 -38.12
C VAL A 70 -4.96 13.95 -37.29
N PRO A 71 -4.76 15.28 -37.36
CA PRO A 71 -3.82 15.94 -36.47
C PRO A 71 -4.22 15.65 -35.01
N PRO A 72 -3.29 15.44 -34.08
CA PRO A 72 -3.64 15.26 -32.68
C PRO A 72 -4.55 16.41 -32.23
N THR A 73 -5.68 16.06 -31.62
CA THR A 73 -6.53 17.04 -30.97
C THR A 73 -5.67 17.81 -29.96
N PRO A 74 -5.59 19.14 -30.01
CA PRO A 74 -4.78 19.88 -29.06
C PRO A 74 -5.39 19.70 -27.67
N THR A 75 -4.71 18.96 -26.80
CA THR A 75 -5.03 18.84 -25.38
C THR A 75 -5.14 20.25 -24.81
N THR A 76 -6.35 20.67 -24.48
CA THR A 76 -6.62 22.05 -24.07
C THR A 76 -5.99 22.25 -22.70
N THR A 77 -4.95 23.09 -22.63
CA THR A 77 -4.40 23.55 -21.36
C THR A 77 -5.56 24.12 -20.50
N PRO A 78 -5.81 23.59 -19.29
CA PRO A 78 -6.91 24.04 -18.44
C PRO A 78 -6.81 25.54 -18.13
N ALA A 79 -7.98 26.18 -17.93
CA ALA A 79 -8.02 27.56 -17.47
C ALA A 79 -7.63 27.65 -15.98
N PRO A 80 -6.94 28.73 -15.54
CA PRO A 80 -6.55 28.88 -14.13
C PRO A 80 -7.77 28.90 -13.20
N ILE A 81 -7.75 28.06 -12.16
CA ILE A 81 -8.73 28.06 -11.07
C ILE A 81 -8.09 28.74 -9.85
N ASP A 82 -8.78 29.70 -9.24
CA ASP A 82 -8.34 30.36 -8.00
C ASP A 82 -8.93 29.63 -6.78
N LEU A 83 -8.13 28.77 -6.15
CA LEU A 83 -8.52 28.04 -4.93
C LEU A 83 -8.82 28.96 -3.74
N THR A 84 -8.39 30.23 -3.74
CA THR A 84 -8.71 31.19 -2.67
C THR A 84 -10.16 31.71 -2.73
N SER A 85 -10.90 31.36 -3.80
CA SER A 85 -12.24 31.89 -4.09
C SER A 85 -13.39 30.89 -3.93
N SER A 86 -13.09 29.59 -3.73
CA SER A 86 -14.12 28.58 -3.44
C SER A 86 -14.50 28.67 -1.96
N PRO A 87 -15.79 28.73 -1.59
CA PRO A 87 -16.17 28.64 -0.18
C PRO A 87 -15.80 27.25 0.36
N PHE A 88 -15.04 27.22 1.46
CA PHE A 88 -14.60 25.97 2.13
C PHE A 88 -15.76 25.04 2.50
N SER A 89 -17.00 25.54 2.52
CA SER A 89 -18.23 24.74 2.63
C SER A 89 -18.35 23.58 1.61
N LYS A 90 -17.60 23.57 0.49
CA LYS A 90 -17.58 22.38 -0.40
C LYS A 90 -16.96 21.14 0.27
N TYR A 91 -15.99 21.33 1.16
CA TYR A 91 -15.32 20.23 1.87
C TYR A 91 -16.23 19.62 2.94
N TYR A 92 -17.12 20.42 3.53
CA TYR A 92 -18.04 19.98 4.58
C TYR A 92 -19.45 19.60 4.06
N SER A 93 -19.65 19.55 2.74
CA SER A 93 -20.92 19.11 2.16
C SER A 93 -21.04 17.59 2.13
N THR A 94 -22.22 17.06 2.47
CA THR A 94 -22.55 15.65 2.22
C THR A 94 -22.60 15.40 0.70
N PRO A 95 -21.82 14.45 0.16
CA PRO A 95 -21.88 14.12 -1.26
C PRO A 95 -23.24 13.49 -1.64
N GLU A 96 -23.54 13.46 -2.93
CA GLU A 96 -24.61 12.60 -3.44
C GLU A 96 -24.21 11.13 -3.25
N VAL A 97 -25.19 10.26 -2.98
CA VAL A 97 -24.96 8.81 -2.89
C VAL A 97 -24.62 8.29 -4.28
N ASP A 98 -23.54 7.50 -4.36
CA ASP A 98 -23.11 6.81 -5.58
C ASP A 98 -24.27 5.95 -6.14
N PRO A 99 -24.72 6.17 -7.40
CA PRO A 99 -25.82 5.42 -8.00
C PRO A 99 -25.50 3.95 -8.25
N GLU A 100 -24.22 3.56 -8.19
CA GLU A 100 -23.74 2.18 -8.33
C GLU A 100 -23.50 1.50 -6.97
N TRP A 101 -23.68 2.24 -5.85
CA TRP A 101 -23.55 1.68 -4.49
C TRP A 101 -24.54 0.53 -4.24
N ASN A 102 -23.97 -0.61 -3.85
CA ASN A 102 -24.68 -1.79 -3.41
C ASN A 102 -24.70 -1.83 -1.87
N GLN A 103 -25.89 -1.64 -1.28
CA GLN A 103 -26.09 -1.78 0.17
C GLN A 103 -26.03 -3.23 0.67
N GLY A 104 -25.83 -4.18 -0.24
CA GLY A 104 -25.90 -5.61 0.00
C GLY A 104 -27.33 -6.10 0.25
N VAL A 105 -27.50 -7.42 0.12
CA VAL A 105 -28.79 -8.10 0.24
C VAL A 105 -28.61 -9.29 1.16
N TYR A 106 -29.12 -9.15 2.37
CA TYR A 106 -28.90 -10.07 3.48
C TYR A 106 -30.24 -10.63 3.98
N LEU A 107 -30.21 -11.82 4.57
CA LEU A 107 -31.39 -12.44 5.18
C LEU A 107 -31.48 -12.05 6.66
N PRO A 108 -32.65 -12.16 7.31
CA PRO A 108 -32.80 -11.86 8.73
C PRO A 108 -31.74 -12.53 9.62
N ARG A 109 -31.31 -13.75 9.30
CA ARG A 109 -30.29 -14.51 10.06
C ARG A 109 -28.87 -13.95 9.95
N HIS A 110 -28.59 -13.11 8.96
CA HIS A 110 -27.29 -12.47 8.76
C HIS A 110 -27.15 -11.17 9.56
N CYS A 111 -28.25 -10.68 10.13
CA CYS A 111 -28.35 -9.30 10.56
C CYS A 111 -28.73 -9.15 12.03
N ARG A 112 -28.32 -8.02 12.60
CA ARG A 112 -28.54 -7.59 13.98
C ARG A 112 -29.11 -6.17 14.03
N PHE A 113 -29.74 -5.83 15.13
CA PHE A 113 -30.40 -4.55 15.37
C PHE A 113 -29.87 -3.84 16.60
N TRP A 114 -29.53 -2.56 16.42
CA TRP A 114 -29.19 -1.61 17.48
C TRP A 114 -30.22 -0.48 17.48
N GLY A 115 -31.06 -0.38 18.51
CA GLY A 115 -32.12 0.63 18.55
C GLY A 115 -33.19 0.43 19.61
N GLU A 116 -34.29 1.18 19.50
CA GLU A 116 -35.47 1.06 20.39
C GLU A 116 -36.69 0.55 19.59
N TYR A 117 -37.26 -0.59 19.99
CA TYR A 117 -38.49 -1.14 19.40
C TYR A 117 -39.56 -1.37 20.47
N GLU A 118 -40.78 -0.84 20.24
CA GLU A 118 -41.92 -0.87 21.18
C GLU A 118 -41.56 -0.44 22.63
N GLY A 119 -40.56 0.43 22.80
CA GLY A 119 -40.10 0.92 24.11
C GLY A 119 -39.06 0.04 24.82
N VAL A 120 -38.49 -0.96 24.12
CA VAL A 120 -37.38 -1.80 24.57
C VAL A 120 -36.14 -1.46 23.75
N THR A 121 -35.00 -1.25 24.41
CA THR A 121 -33.70 -1.09 23.75
C THR A 121 -33.11 -2.45 23.42
N TYR A 122 -32.63 -2.58 22.19
CA TYR A 122 -31.90 -3.71 21.64
C TYR A 122 -30.50 -3.24 21.28
N ASP A 123 -29.53 -4.08 21.59
CA ASP A 123 -28.11 -3.86 21.39
C ASP A 123 -27.60 -5.15 20.76
N GLU A 124 -26.99 -5.05 19.56
CA GLU A 124 -26.43 -6.19 18.82
C GLU A 124 -27.36 -7.40 18.67
N THR A 125 -28.68 -7.20 18.70
CA THR A 125 -29.63 -8.32 18.84
C THR A 125 -29.97 -8.91 17.47
N PRO A 126 -29.82 -10.23 17.25
CA PRO A 126 -30.17 -10.86 15.97
C PRO A 126 -31.62 -10.56 15.57
N ILE A 127 -31.84 -10.18 14.30
CA ILE A 127 -33.18 -9.81 13.79
C ILE A 127 -34.26 -10.87 14.07
N PRO A 128 -34.00 -12.20 14.00
CA PRO A 128 -35.00 -13.21 14.32
C PRO A 128 -35.43 -13.24 15.80
N GLU A 129 -34.63 -12.65 16.71
CA GLU A 129 -34.91 -12.55 18.15
C GLU A 129 -35.64 -11.25 18.52
N VAL A 130 -35.52 -10.21 17.69
CA VAL A 130 -36.29 -8.96 17.86
C VAL A 130 -37.76 -9.25 17.51
N PRO A 131 -38.73 -8.96 18.40
CA PRO A 131 -40.13 -9.33 18.23
C PRO A 131 -40.89 -8.37 17.28
N PHE A 132 -40.32 -8.09 16.11
CA PHE A 132 -40.95 -7.27 15.08
C PHE A 132 -42.32 -7.82 14.68
N LYS A 133 -43.31 -6.93 14.57
CA LYS A 133 -44.62 -7.22 13.98
C LYS A 133 -44.45 -7.63 12.51
N GLU A 134 -45.37 -8.41 11.97
CA GLU A 134 -45.28 -8.94 10.60
C GLU A 134 -45.15 -7.84 9.55
N GLU A 135 -45.81 -6.69 9.75
CA GLU A 135 -45.69 -5.51 8.89
C GLU A 135 -44.30 -4.83 8.89
N HIS A 136 -43.42 -5.18 9.84
CA HIS A 136 -42.06 -4.64 9.98
C HIS A 136 -40.97 -5.65 9.60
N LYS A 137 -41.33 -6.93 9.40
CA LYS A 137 -40.41 -7.96 8.93
C LYS A 137 -40.18 -7.80 7.43
N LYS A 138 -38.93 -7.95 7.00
CA LYS A 138 -38.55 -7.96 5.59
C LYS A 138 -38.04 -9.34 5.20
N GLU A 139 -38.17 -9.68 3.93
CA GLU A 139 -37.54 -10.88 3.35
C GLU A 139 -36.02 -10.70 3.27
N PHE A 140 -35.58 -9.49 2.91
CA PHE A 140 -34.19 -9.07 2.87
C PHE A 140 -33.97 -7.77 3.64
N TYR A 141 -32.76 -7.62 4.17
CA TYR A 141 -32.22 -6.44 4.84
C TYR A 141 -30.95 -5.99 4.11
N SER A 142 -30.55 -4.74 4.33
CA SER A 142 -29.31 -4.18 3.79
C SER A 142 -28.42 -3.68 4.91
N GLU A 143 -27.12 -3.63 4.64
CA GLU A 143 -26.13 -3.18 5.63
C GLU A 143 -26.26 -1.68 5.90
N ALA A 144 -26.08 -1.29 7.16
CA ALA A 144 -26.35 0.05 7.68
C ALA A 144 -27.78 0.57 7.43
N GLU A 145 -28.77 -0.31 7.18
CA GLU A 145 -30.16 0.09 6.96
C GLU A 145 -30.76 0.75 8.23
N LEU A 146 -31.33 1.95 8.07
CA LEU A 146 -32.08 2.62 9.13
C LEU A 146 -33.54 2.14 9.12
N LEU A 147 -34.00 1.61 10.25
CA LEU A 147 -35.40 1.25 10.48
C LEU A 147 -36.06 2.28 11.39
N ASP A 148 -37.09 2.95 10.89
CA ASP A 148 -38.02 3.79 11.68
C ASP A 148 -39.38 3.08 11.77
N PHE A 149 -39.86 2.92 13.00
CA PHE A 149 -41.10 2.21 13.32
C PHE A 149 -42.19 3.10 13.93
N VAL A 150 -41.91 4.40 14.17
CA VAL A 150 -42.82 5.29 14.91
C VAL A 150 -42.90 6.69 14.28
N PRO A 151 -44.04 7.08 13.67
CA PRO A 151 -44.20 8.43 13.14
C PRO A 151 -44.03 9.52 14.21
N LEU A 152 -43.12 10.47 13.96
CA LEU A 152 -42.80 11.59 14.85
C LEU A 152 -44.04 12.43 15.24
N ASN A 153 -44.67 12.10 16.37
CA ASN A 153 -45.80 12.84 16.93
C ASN A 153 -45.55 13.24 18.40
N GLY A 154 -44.77 14.32 18.56
CA GLY A 154 -44.84 15.27 19.69
C GLY A 154 -44.39 14.84 21.10
N THR A 155 -44.54 13.57 21.50
CA THR A 155 -44.25 13.10 22.87
C THR A 155 -43.72 11.67 23.02
N GLN A 156 -43.61 10.89 21.94
CA GLN A 156 -42.87 9.61 21.98
C GLN A 156 -41.40 9.85 21.63
N LYS A 157 -40.50 9.06 22.23
CA LYS A 157 -39.17 8.87 21.66
C LYS A 157 -39.32 8.26 20.25
N PRO A 158 -38.45 8.59 19.28
CA PRO A 158 -38.39 7.85 18.03
C PRO A 158 -38.05 6.38 18.33
N GLY A 159 -38.91 5.47 17.86
CA GLY A 159 -38.65 4.03 17.91
C GLY A 159 -38.04 3.60 16.58
N GLY A 160 -36.79 3.20 16.60
CA GLY A 160 -36.00 2.89 15.42
C GLY A 160 -34.56 2.56 15.79
N GLY A 161 -33.75 2.25 14.78
CA GLY A 161 -32.36 1.83 14.94
C GLY A 161 -31.68 1.58 13.61
N TYR A 162 -30.45 1.10 13.66
CA TYR A 162 -29.70 0.66 12.48
C TYR A 162 -29.50 -0.86 12.46
N ILE A 163 -29.19 -1.36 11.27
CA ILE A 163 -28.93 -2.76 10.98
C ILE A 163 -27.46 -2.95 10.67
N GLY A 164 -26.86 -3.99 11.25
CA GLY A 164 -25.56 -4.54 10.87
C GLY A 164 -25.76 -5.96 10.32
N CYS A 165 -25.10 -6.32 9.23
CA CYS A 165 -25.29 -7.58 8.51
C CYS A 165 -23.97 -8.19 8.00
N GLU A 166 -23.77 -9.49 8.20
CA GLU A 166 -22.61 -10.24 7.69
C GLU A 166 -23.00 -11.61 7.11
N ALA A 167 -22.22 -12.11 6.15
CA ALA A 167 -22.51 -13.39 5.48
C ALA A 167 -22.29 -14.60 6.41
N ASP A 168 -23.01 -15.71 6.16
CA ASP A 168 -22.96 -16.92 7.00
C ASP A 168 -21.52 -17.39 7.29
N TRP A 169 -20.68 -17.42 6.26
CA TRP A 169 -19.34 -17.99 6.24
C TRP A 169 -18.36 -16.98 5.64
N GLU A 170 -17.06 -17.28 5.74
CA GLU A 170 -15.96 -16.46 5.21
C GLU A 170 -15.13 -17.26 4.20
N MET A 171 -14.41 -16.56 3.33
CA MET A 171 -13.41 -17.12 2.43
C MET A 171 -12.11 -16.31 2.61
N PRO A 172 -11.17 -16.80 3.44
CA PRO A 172 -9.86 -16.18 3.57
C PRO A 172 -9.16 -16.19 2.22
N THR A 173 -8.66 -15.02 1.80
CA THR A 173 -7.98 -14.89 0.51
C THR A 173 -6.48 -14.82 0.71
N HIS A 174 -5.79 -15.93 0.46
CA HIS A 174 -4.33 -15.96 0.51
C HIS A 174 -3.77 -16.41 -0.83
N LEU A 175 -2.77 -15.68 -1.33
CA LEU A 175 -1.93 -16.07 -2.46
C LEU A 175 -0.62 -16.63 -1.89
N LEU A 176 -0.46 -17.95 -1.90
CA LEU A 176 0.64 -18.62 -1.21
C LEU A 176 1.96 -18.52 -2.00
N ALA A 177 2.65 -17.40 -1.83
CA ALA A 177 4.08 -17.25 -2.01
C ALA A 177 4.56 -16.08 -1.16
N GLU A 178 5.70 -16.26 -0.49
CA GLU A 178 6.42 -15.16 0.16
C GLU A 178 7.79 -15.05 -0.50
N LEU A 179 8.17 -13.85 -0.93
CA LEU A 179 9.49 -13.60 -1.48
C LEU A 179 10.33 -12.80 -0.48
N TRP A 180 11.62 -13.12 -0.41
CA TRP A 180 12.55 -12.56 0.56
C TRP A 180 13.93 -12.33 -0.07
N LYS A 181 14.76 -11.50 0.54
CA LYS A 181 16.16 -11.33 0.12
C LYS A 181 16.92 -12.66 0.22
N GLY A 182 17.57 -13.06 -0.85
CA GLY A 182 18.31 -14.33 -0.88
C GLY A 182 19.60 -14.37 -0.06
N ASP A 183 19.95 -15.57 0.41
CA ASP A 183 21.12 -15.86 1.26
C ASP A 183 22.48 -15.43 0.67
N GLU A 184 22.61 -15.43 -0.66
CA GLU A 184 23.85 -15.03 -1.35
C GLU A 184 23.98 -13.52 -1.52
N ALA A 185 22.91 -12.76 -1.30
CA ALA A 185 22.93 -11.30 -1.37
C ALA A 185 23.61 -10.70 -0.12
N PRO A 186 24.25 -9.52 -0.24
CA PRO A 186 24.80 -8.79 0.90
C PRO A 186 23.80 -8.59 2.05
N ARG A 187 24.29 -8.40 3.28
CA ARG A 187 23.42 -8.15 4.44
C ARG A 187 22.54 -6.93 4.20
N ASP A 188 23.12 -5.84 3.70
CA ASP A 188 22.52 -4.52 3.62
C ASP A 188 21.94 -4.26 2.22
N LEU A 189 20.66 -3.89 2.16
CA LEU A 189 19.91 -3.62 0.94
C LEU A 189 19.84 -2.12 0.62
N TYR A 190 20.05 -1.81 -0.65
CA TYR A 190 19.98 -0.47 -1.23
C TYR A 190 18.91 -0.37 -2.32
N GLY A 191 18.14 -1.43 -2.53
CA GLY A 191 16.90 -1.36 -3.29
C GLY A 191 16.27 -2.71 -3.58
N VAL A 192 15.09 -2.65 -4.18
CA VAL A 192 14.26 -3.79 -4.57
C VAL A 192 13.46 -3.42 -5.83
N SER A 193 13.22 -4.36 -6.74
CA SER A 193 12.37 -4.15 -7.92
C SER A 193 11.68 -5.42 -8.41
N PHE A 194 10.53 -5.23 -9.07
CA PHE A 194 9.70 -6.27 -9.70
C PHE A 194 8.97 -5.69 -10.90
N TYR A 195 8.34 -6.57 -11.67
CA TYR A 195 7.25 -6.22 -12.56
C TYR A 195 5.98 -6.95 -12.11
N ASP A 196 4.92 -6.23 -11.74
CA ASP A 196 3.65 -6.84 -11.34
C ASP A 196 2.65 -6.80 -12.51
N ARG A 197 1.93 -7.91 -12.74
CA ARG A 197 0.88 -7.98 -13.77
C ARG A 197 -0.32 -7.14 -13.33
N ILE A 198 -0.79 -6.27 -14.23
CA ILE A 198 -2.02 -5.50 -14.04
C ILE A 198 -3.17 -6.24 -14.72
N PHE A 199 -4.23 -6.53 -13.96
CA PHE A 199 -5.43 -7.22 -14.44
C PHE A 199 -6.62 -6.96 -13.54
N ASP A 200 -7.83 -7.18 -14.06
CA ASP A 200 -9.09 -7.09 -13.31
C ASP A 200 -9.15 -8.25 -12.30
N PHE A 201 -8.77 -7.96 -11.05
CA PHE A 201 -8.61 -8.95 -9.98
C PHE A 201 -9.92 -9.18 -9.20
N TYR A 202 -10.68 -8.12 -8.92
CA TYR A 202 -11.90 -8.17 -8.11
C TYR A 202 -13.13 -7.82 -8.96
N PRO A 203 -13.95 -8.81 -9.38
CA PRO A 203 -15.23 -8.52 -10.03
C PRO A 203 -16.24 -7.86 -9.06
N ASN A 204 -16.05 -8.10 -7.77
CA ASN A 204 -16.73 -7.44 -6.66
C ASN A 204 -15.65 -6.94 -5.70
N TRP A 205 -15.40 -5.64 -5.67
CA TRP A 205 -14.36 -5.05 -4.83
C TRP A 205 -14.75 -5.10 -3.34
N PRO A 206 -13.82 -5.45 -2.44
CA PRO A 206 -14.09 -5.49 -1.00
C PRO A 206 -14.27 -4.07 -0.42
N THR A 207 -15.06 -3.97 0.65
CA THR A 207 -15.20 -2.72 1.45
C THR A 207 -13.95 -2.39 2.25
N TYR A 208 -13.07 -3.37 2.45
CA TYR A 208 -11.84 -3.27 3.21
C TYR A 208 -10.65 -3.09 2.27
N GLN A 209 -9.55 -2.54 2.81
CA GLN A 209 -8.25 -2.53 2.14
C GLN A 209 -7.80 -3.97 1.84
N SER A 210 -7.33 -4.21 0.61
CA SER A 210 -6.77 -5.49 0.18
C SER A 210 -5.46 -5.24 -0.59
N GLY A 211 -4.32 -5.56 0.02
CA GLY A 211 -3.03 -5.61 -0.66
C GLY A 211 -2.91 -6.93 -1.42
N ILE A 212 -3.03 -6.90 -2.74
CA ILE A 212 -2.99 -8.11 -3.58
C ILE A 212 -1.56 -8.65 -3.67
N TRP A 213 -0.59 -7.74 -3.81
CA TRP A 213 0.82 -8.07 -3.78
C TRP A 213 1.62 -6.82 -3.42
N GLY A 214 2.39 -6.85 -2.34
CA GLY A 214 3.17 -5.71 -1.89
C GLY A 214 4.47 -6.10 -1.22
N GLN A 215 5.26 -5.07 -0.90
CA GLN A 215 6.53 -5.18 -0.21
C GLN A 215 6.59 -4.32 1.07
N TRP A 216 7.26 -4.86 2.09
CA TRP A 216 7.56 -4.18 3.35
C TRP A 216 9.07 -4.16 3.55
N ILE A 217 9.66 -2.98 3.37
CA ILE A 217 11.07 -2.72 3.65
C ILE A 217 11.13 -2.04 5.01
N GLN A 218 11.75 -2.66 6.01
CA GLN A 218 11.73 -2.17 7.41
C GLN A 218 13.12 -1.82 7.96
N SER A 219 13.20 -0.74 8.75
CA SER A 219 14.46 -0.28 9.36
C SER A 219 14.94 -1.25 10.45
N PRO A 220 16.11 -1.90 10.31
CA PRO A 220 16.46 -3.05 11.12
C PRO A 220 16.94 -2.63 12.52
N ASN A 221 16.54 -3.38 13.53
CA ASN A 221 16.94 -3.21 14.94
C ASN A 221 16.79 -1.76 15.43
N SER A 222 15.71 -1.10 15.03
CA SER A 222 15.49 0.33 15.28
C SER A 222 14.75 0.62 16.58
N HIS A 223 13.82 -0.26 16.99
CA HIS A 223 13.02 -0.18 18.21
C HIS A 223 12.56 -1.61 18.60
N PRO A 224 12.37 -1.96 19.89
CA PRO A 224 12.12 -3.35 20.31
C PRO A 224 10.79 -3.96 19.86
N TYR A 225 9.70 -3.18 19.71
CA TYR A 225 8.38 -3.75 19.40
C TYR A 225 8.09 -3.89 17.90
N ILE A 226 8.51 -2.93 17.07
CA ILE A 226 8.31 -2.89 15.61
C ILE A 226 9.30 -1.88 15.02
N ALA A 227 9.58 -1.94 13.72
CA ALA A 227 10.49 -1.00 13.06
C ALA A 227 10.00 0.47 13.15
N ILE A 228 10.92 1.41 13.42
CA ILE A 228 10.61 2.85 13.50
C ILE A 228 10.24 3.45 12.15
N SER A 229 10.74 2.86 11.06
CA SER A 229 10.46 3.28 9.69
C SER A 229 10.14 2.07 8.81
N SER A 230 9.18 2.25 7.91
CA SER A 230 8.79 1.28 6.89
C SER A 230 8.64 1.99 5.53
N ILE A 231 9.07 1.35 4.45
CA ILE A 231 8.75 1.73 3.08
C ILE A 231 7.89 0.63 2.52
N GLU A 232 6.73 1.03 2.02
CA GLU A 232 5.64 0.12 1.68
C GLU A 232 5.11 0.45 0.29
N GLY A 233 4.65 -0.59 -0.39
CA GLY A 233 4.01 -0.43 -1.67
C GLY A 233 3.54 -1.75 -2.24
N GLY A 234 2.80 -1.69 -3.33
CA GLY A 234 2.19 -2.87 -3.93
C GLY A 234 0.90 -2.57 -4.67
N LEU A 235 0.42 -3.55 -5.41
CA LEU A 235 -0.93 -3.55 -5.97
C LEU A 235 -1.94 -3.77 -4.86
N GLY A 236 -2.96 -2.92 -4.80
CA GLY A 236 -4.06 -3.12 -3.88
C GLY A 236 -5.40 -2.61 -4.39
N ALA A 237 -6.46 -3.22 -3.86
CA ALA A 237 -7.84 -2.86 -4.10
C ALA A 237 -8.35 -2.06 -2.90
N TYR A 238 -8.57 -0.76 -3.13
CA TYR A 238 -9.01 0.20 -2.13
C TYR A 238 -10.19 1.01 -2.69
N GLN A 239 -11.44 0.57 -2.48
CA GLN A 239 -12.61 1.30 -2.99
C GLN A 239 -12.66 2.77 -2.54
N LYS A 240 -12.08 3.09 -1.38
CA LYS A 240 -11.97 4.47 -0.88
C LYS A 240 -11.17 5.41 -1.79
N PHE A 241 -10.27 4.89 -2.64
CA PHE A 241 -9.40 5.70 -3.52
C PHE A 241 -9.92 5.87 -4.96
N GLY A 242 -11.15 5.45 -5.23
CA GLY A 242 -11.80 5.58 -6.54
C GLY A 242 -12.44 4.27 -7.02
N ARG A 243 -13.32 4.39 -8.02
CA ARG A 243 -13.98 3.25 -8.68
C ARG A 243 -13.16 2.83 -9.91
N SER A 244 -12.02 2.19 -9.69
CA SER A 244 -11.19 1.69 -10.78
C SER A 244 -11.45 0.23 -11.11
N LYS A 245 -11.33 -0.12 -12.39
CA LYS A 245 -11.32 -1.49 -12.92
C LYS A 245 -10.10 -2.28 -12.45
N TYR A 246 -8.92 -1.66 -12.50
CA TYR A 246 -7.66 -2.28 -12.09
C TYR A 246 -7.27 -1.92 -10.66
N PRO A 247 -6.62 -2.84 -9.91
CA PRO A 247 -5.94 -2.50 -8.67
C PRO A 247 -4.97 -1.33 -8.88
N LYS A 248 -4.92 -0.41 -7.91
CA LYS A 248 -4.00 0.73 -7.95
C LYS A 248 -2.69 0.37 -7.28
N TYR A 249 -1.58 0.95 -7.72
CA TYR A 249 -0.29 0.76 -7.09
C TYR A 249 -0.04 1.81 -6.00
N MET A 250 0.18 1.33 -4.78
CA MET A 250 0.58 2.12 -3.63
C MET A 250 2.12 2.23 -3.58
N ALA A 251 2.66 3.43 -3.35
CA ALA A 251 4.07 3.64 -3.01
C ALA A 251 4.13 4.69 -1.91
N ASN A 252 4.51 4.31 -0.69
CA ASN A 252 4.46 5.18 0.50
C ASN A 252 5.51 4.78 1.56
N ALA A 253 5.51 5.50 2.68
CA ALA A 253 6.32 5.16 3.84
C ALA A 253 5.73 5.61 5.16
N ALA A 254 6.00 4.81 6.19
CA ALA A 254 5.73 5.10 7.58
C ALA A 254 7.00 5.55 8.31
N THR A 255 6.82 6.49 9.24
CA THR A 255 7.89 7.03 10.08
C THR A 255 7.40 7.10 11.53
N HIS A 256 8.31 7.01 12.49
CA HIS A 256 8.00 7.18 13.92
C HIS A 256 6.87 6.24 14.44
N LEU A 257 7.00 4.93 14.16
CA LEU A 257 6.05 3.84 14.46
C LEU A 257 4.62 4.05 13.90
N TYR A 258 4.49 4.12 12.57
CA TYR A 258 3.17 4.08 11.88
C TYR A 258 2.16 5.14 12.33
N ASN A 259 2.65 6.32 12.76
CA ASN A 259 1.78 7.37 13.28
C ASN A 259 1.05 8.14 12.15
N PRO A 260 0.04 8.98 12.47
CA PRO A 260 -0.76 9.72 11.48
C PRO A 260 0.01 10.64 10.52
N ASN A 261 1.27 10.98 10.81
CA ASN A 261 2.13 11.78 9.92
C ASN A 261 2.90 10.93 8.88
N SER A 262 2.74 9.60 8.90
CA SER A 262 3.21 8.67 7.86
C SER A 262 2.60 9.04 6.50
N SER A 263 3.43 9.31 5.49
CA SER A 263 3.07 10.28 4.44
C SER A 263 2.70 9.65 3.09
N LEU A 264 1.42 9.76 2.74
CA LEU A 264 0.84 9.76 1.38
C LEU A 264 1.05 11.13 0.69
N PHE A 265 2.26 11.47 0.26
CA PHE A 265 2.54 12.72 -0.49
C PHE A 265 2.09 14.04 0.19
N GLY A 266 2.08 14.08 1.52
CA GLY A 266 1.61 15.23 2.31
C GLY A 266 0.26 15.00 2.99
N TRP A 267 -0.45 13.94 2.61
CA TRP A 267 -1.52 13.38 3.42
C TRP A 267 -0.98 12.23 4.26
N GLY A 268 -1.69 11.90 5.33
CA GLY A 268 -1.26 10.99 6.37
C GLY A 268 -1.93 9.62 6.24
N PHE A 269 -1.75 8.78 7.24
CA PHE A 269 -2.69 7.68 7.45
C PHE A 269 -4.12 8.21 7.64
N TYR A 270 -5.10 7.45 7.13
CA TYR A 270 -6.50 7.88 6.99
C TYR A 270 -6.68 9.16 6.15
N GLU A 271 -5.75 9.43 5.23
CA GLU A 271 -5.81 10.55 4.27
C GLU A 271 -5.82 11.94 4.92
N ARG A 272 -5.46 12.03 6.21
CA ARG A 272 -5.50 13.28 7.00
C ARG A 272 -4.42 14.27 6.55
N ARG A 273 -4.64 15.58 6.68
CA ARG A 273 -3.68 16.60 6.21
C ARG A 273 -2.46 16.69 7.14
N VAL A 274 -1.25 16.41 6.65
CA VAL A 274 0.01 16.42 7.44
C VAL A 274 0.58 17.83 7.54
N ASP A 275 1.02 18.22 8.74
CA ASP A 275 1.69 19.49 9.02
C ASP A 275 3.03 19.58 8.26
N CYS A 276 3.37 20.77 7.78
CA CYS A 276 4.63 21.04 7.10
C CYS A 276 5.87 20.55 7.88
N CYS A 277 5.81 20.55 9.21
CA CYS A 277 6.91 20.10 10.05
C CYS A 277 7.17 18.57 10.06
N TYR A 278 6.29 17.79 9.42
CA TYR A 278 6.45 16.34 9.21
C TYR A 278 6.51 15.93 7.72
N TYR A 279 6.24 16.83 6.77
CA TYR A 279 6.30 16.51 5.35
C TYR A 279 7.74 16.24 4.88
N GLY A 280 7.95 15.11 4.18
CA GLY A 280 9.27 14.62 3.76
C GLY A 280 9.37 14.10 2.32
N GLY A 281 8.26 14.03 1.58
CA GLY A 281 8.24 13.56 0.19
C GLY A 281 8.78 14.62 -0.79
N ILE A 282 9.42 14.20 -1.87
CA ILE A 282 9.87 15.06 -2.97
C ILE A 282 9.49 14.44 -4.32
N GLN A 283 8.81 15.21 -5.16
CA GLN A 283 8.59 14.86 -6.56
C GLN A 283 9.90 15.05 -7.33
N ILE A 284 10.25 14.06 -8.17
CA ILE A 284 11.46 14.10 -9.01
C ILE A 284 11.08 14.26 -10.48
N THR A 285 10.15 13.44 -11.00
CA THR A 285 9.76 13.52 -12.42
C THR A 285 8.90 14.74 -12.73
N ASN A 286 9.04 15.25 -13.95
CA ASN A 286 8.20 16.29 -14.53
C ASN A 286 7.17 15.74 -15.54
N LYS A 287 6.90 14.43 -15.52
CA LYS A 287 6.02 13.72 -16.47
C LYS A 287 4.80 13.07 -15.87
N VAL A 288 4.91 12.54 -14.66
CA VAL A 288 3.85 11.77 -14.00
C VAL A 288 3.46 12.45 -12.69
N LEU A 289 2.16 12.59 -12.44
CA LEU A 289 1.65 13.02 -11.15
C LEU A 289 1.76 11.90 -10.11
N SER A 290 2.32 12.21 -8.95
CA SER A 290 2.17 11.35 -7.77
C SER A 290 0.93 11.81 -7.00
N THR A 291 -0.09 10.95 -6.92
CA THR A 291 -1.39 11.28 -6.36
C THR A 291 -1.64 10.58 -5.03
N PRO A 292 -2.34 11.23 -4.07
CA PRO A 292 -2.72 10.60 -2.80
C PRO A 292 -3.79 9.51 -2.96
N ASN A 293 -4.45 9.42 -4.13
CA ASN A 293 -5.39 8.35 -4.48
C ASN A 293 -4.75 7.21 -5.28
N LEU A 294 -3.43 7.05 -5.15
CA LEU A 294 -2.59 5.98 -5.71
C LEU A 294 -2.43 6.03 -7.23
N ILE A 295 -1.43 5.29 -7.73
CA ILE A 295 -1.11 5.20 -9.16
C ILE A 295 -2.17 4.31 -9.83
N ALA A 296 -2.89 4.88 -10.79
CA ALA A 296 -3.90 4.22 -11.60
C ALA A 296 -3.36 3.83 -12.99
N PHE A 297 -4.03 2.89 -13.64
CA PHE A 297 -3.70 2.33 -14.94
C PHE A 297 -4.86 2.54 -15.91
N ASP A 298 -4.56 2.84 -17.18
CA ASP A 298 -5.56 3.12 -18.22
C ASP A 298 -6.54 1.96 -18.35
N GLU A 299 -7.85 2.23 -18.26
CA GLU A 299 -8.86 1.18 -18.24
C GLU A 299 -9.23 0.63 -19.63
N ASP A 300 -8.92 1.38 -20.69
CA ASP A 300 -9.25 1.08 -22.09
C ASP A 300 -8.08 0.40 -22.86
N GLN A 301 -6.90 0.25 -22.26
CA GLN A 301 -5.71 -0.38 -22.86
C GLN A 301 -5.90 -1.86 -23.29
N GLU A 302 -5.10 -2.33 -24.27
CA GLU A 302 -5.07 -3.75 -24.66
C GLU A 302 -4.46 -4.61 -23.55
N THR A 303 -5.20 -5.63 -23.07
CA THR A 303 -4.76 -6.44 -21.91
C THR A 303 -3.72 -7.52 -22.23
N HIS A 304 -3.43 -7.78 -23.51
CA HIS A 304 -2.41 -8.72 -23.98
C HIS A 304 -2.44 -10.15 -23.35
N GLU A 305 -3.61 -10.66 -22.96
CA GLU A 305 -3.76 -11.98 -22.29
C GLU A 305 -3.13 -13.15 -23.05
N GLU A 306 -3.14 -13.14 -24.40
CA GLU A 306 -2.53 -14.22 -25.19
C GLU A 306 -0.99 -14.28 -25.05
N ASP A 307 -0.35 -13.16 -24.73
CA ASP A 307 1.11 -13.04 -24.48
C ASP A 307 1.49 -13.12 -22.99
N GLY A 308 0.50 -13.09 -22.07
CA GLY A 308 0.71 -13.19 -20.63
C GLY A 308 0.30 -11.96 -19.82
N GLY A 309 -0.34 -10.96 -20.42
CA GLY A 309 -0.81 -9.76 -19.72
C GLY A 309 0.06 -8.52 -19.93
N VAL A 310 -0.32 -7.43 -19.27
CA VAL A 310 0.44 -6.17 -19.16
C VAL A 310 1.08 -6.03 -17.77
N PHE A 311 2.24 -5.40 -17.70
CA PHE A 311 3.08 -5.35 -16.50
C PHE A 311 3.49 -3.93 -16.11
N PHE A 312 3.45 -3.64 -14.81
CA PHE A 312 4.01 -2.44 -14.21
C PHE A 312 5.38 -2.74 -13.61
N GLY A 313 6.45 -2.20 -14.19
CA GLY A 313 7.78 -2.26 -13.59
C GLY A 313 7.87 -1.23 -12.46
N HIS A 314 8.40 -1.62 -11.31
CA HIS A 314 8.61 -0.70 -10.19
C HIS A 314 9.81 -1.09 -9.33
N GLY A 315 10.29 -0.14 -8.55
CA GLY A 315 11.30 -0.41 -7.52
C GLY A 315 11.56 0.75 -6.59
N TRP A 316 12.06 0.42 -5.40
CA TRP A 316 12.58 1.40 -4.44
C TRP A 316 14.11 1.31 -4.42
N PHE A 317 14.79 2.45 -4.61
CA PHE A 317 16.24 2.54 -4.58
C PHE A 317 16.72 3.62 -3.61
N ALA A 318 17.70 3.29 -2.77
CA ALA A 318 18.42 4.25 -1.96
C ALA A 318 19.47 4.96 -2.82
N LEU A 319 19.32 6.28 -3.01
CA LEU A 319 20.22 7.11 -3.80
C LEU A 319 20.98 8.13 -2.92
N PRO A 320 22.22 8.52 -3.30
CA PRO A 320 23.02 9.52 -2.60
C PRO A 320 22.63 10.97 -2.97
N ILE A 321 21.33 11.28 -3.11
CA ILE A 321 20.88 12.61 -3.59
C ILE A 321 21.27 13.72 -2.61
N PHE A 322 21.15 13.48 -1.30
CA PHE A 322 21.48 14.47 -0.27
C PHE A 322 22.61 13.99 0.66
N ASP A 323 23.73 14.71 0.76
CA ASP A 323 24.90 14.38 1.62
C ASP A 323 25.32 12.89 1.57
N GLY A 324 25.41 12.35 0.35
CA GLY A 324 25.80 10.97 0.10
C GLY A 324 27.32 10.75 0.12
N LYS A 325 27.76 9.60 0.65
CA LYS A 325 29.19 9.24 0.81
C LYS A 325 29.38 7.77 0.49
N GLU A 326 30.53 7.39 -0.06
CA GLU A 326 30.83 5.98 -0.38
C GLU A 326 30.66 5.07 0.85
N ARG A 327 29.98 3.93 0.64
CA ARG A 327 29.58 2.99 1.70
C ARG A 327 30.26 1.64 1.50
N GLU A 328 30.58 0.97 2.60
CA GLU A 328 30.99 -0.43 2.57
C GLU A 328 29.78 -1.33 2.23
N MET A 329 30.05 -2.54 1.75
CA MET A 329 29.02 -3.52 1.38
C MET A 329 28.11 -3.92 2.54
N THR A 330 28.64 -3.84 3.76
CA THR A 330 27.93 -4.02 5.02
C THR A 330 28.56 -3.10 6.06
N HIS A 331 27.77 -2.36 6.85
CA HIS A 331 28.33 -1.53 7.93
C HIS A 331 27.41 -1.48 9.15
N GLU A 332 27.95 -1.17 10.32
CA GLU A 332 27.11 -0.94 11.50
C GLU A 332 26.40 0.43 11.43
N PRO A 333 25.22 0.59 12.07
CA PRO A 333 24.44 1.83 12.00
C PRO A 333 25.24 3.06 12.43
N THR A 334 25.46 4.01 11.52
CA THR A 334 26.29 5.21 11.77
C THR A 334 25.88 6.42 10.92
N MET A 335 25.91 7.59 11.55
CA MET A 335 25.66 8.90 10.90
C MET A 335 26.77 9.30 9.92
N ASP A 336 27.98 8.73 10.07
CA ASP A 336 29.15 9.11 9.26
C ASP A 336 29.12 8.50 7.84
N SER A 337 28.25 7.52 7.60
CA SER A 337 28.14 6.75 6.35
C SER A 337 27.54 7.51 5.15
N GLY A 338 27.22 8.80 5.32
CA GLY A 338 26.39 9.55 4.38
C GLY A 338 24.91 9.16 4.49
N LYS A 339 24.03 9.91 3.81
CA LYS A 339 22.58 9.73 3.94
C LYS A 339 21.99 8.91 2.80
N LEU A 340 20.84 8.27 3.07
CA LEU A 340 20.08 7.50 2.10
C LEU A 340 18.81 8.25 1.67
N THR A 341 18.65 8.50 0.37
CA THR A 341 17.44 9.10 -0.20
C THR A 341 16.64 8.01 -0.90
N TRP A 342 15.62 7.47 -0.23
CA TRP A 342 14.79 6.41 -0.79
C TRP A 342 13.91 6.97 -1.90
N THR A 343 14.06 6.41 -3.09
CA THR A 343 13.51 6.93 -4.34
C THR A 343 12.71 5.85 -5.05
N PHE A 344 11.48 6.14 -5.42
CA PHE A 344 10.61 5.25 -6.16
C PHE A 344 10.81 5.44 -7.67
N PHE A 345 11.04 4.33 -8.36
CA PHE A 345 11.21 4.23 -9.81
C PHE A 345 10.07 3.40 -10.38
N ILE A 346 9.68 3.74 -11.61
CA ILE A 346 8.64 3.02 -12.36
C ILE A 346 9.10 2.76 -13.79
N GLU A 347 8.49 1.77 -14.42
CA GLU A 347 8.50 1.52 -15.86
C GLU A 347 7.08 1.18 -16.34
N SER A 348 6.66 1.91 -17.36
CA SER A 348 5.32 1.88 -17.97
C SER A 348 5.45 2.25 -19.45
N ALA A 349 4.40 2.03 -20.24
CA ALA A 349 4.41 2.38 -21.65
C ALA A 349 4.65 3.88 -21.93
N GLN A 350 4.26 4.78 -21.01
CA GLN A 350 4.47 6.24 -21.17
C GLN A 350 5.74 6.78 -20.48
N TYR A 351 6.24 6.15 -19.40
CA TYR A 351 7.36 6.68 -18.60
C TYR A 351 8.21 5.60 -17.91
N GLU A 352 9.52 5.87 -17.83
CA GLU A 352 10.51 5.07 -17.12
C GLU A 352 11.44 6.00 -16.32
N GLY A 353 11.78 5.64 -15.08
CA GLY A 353 12.78 6.31 -14.25
C GLY A 353 12.27 6.79 -12.88
N PRO A 354 13.01 7.69 -12.20
CA PRO A 354 12.67 8.14 -10.84
C PRO A 354 11.43 9.04 -10.85
N MET A 355 10.38 8.61 -10.16
CA MET A 355 9.14 9.36 -10.04
C MET A 355 9.22 10.37 -8.89
N TRP A 356 9.55 9.91 -7.69
CA TRP A 356 9.57 10.70 -6.46
C TRP A 356 10.40 9.97 -5.37
N GLY A 357 10.56 10.56 -4.18
CA GLY A 357 11.20 9.88 -3.05
C GLY A 357 11.04 10.59 -1.71
N TYR A 358 11.72 10.12 -0.67
CA TYR A 358 11.78 10.74 0.66
C TYR A 358 13.18 11.28 0.97
N VAL A 359 13.23 12.53 1.44
CA VAL A 359 14.46 13.14 1.97
C VAL A 359 14.95 12.39 3.22
N PRO A 360 16.26 12.31 3.50
CA PRO A 360 16.77 11.55 4.65
C PRO A 360 16.20 12.02 5.99
N GLU A 361 15.93 13.31 6.14
CA GLU A 361 15.35 13.90 7.35
C GLU A 361 13.95 13.35 7.67
N PHE A 362 13.17 12.84 6.70
CA PHE A 362 11.85 12.23 6.96
C PHE A 362 11.88 11.11 8.01
N TRP A 363 13.02 10.41 8.11
CA TRP A 363 13.19 9.24 8.96
C TRP A 363 13.61 9.56 10.40
N TYR A 364 14.15 10.76 10.65
CA TYR A 364 14.72 11.13 11.96
C TYR A 364 14.44 12.57 12.43
N ARG A 365 13.83 13.42 11.59
CA ARG A 365 13.40 14.77 11.99
C ARG A 365 12.42 14.63 13.15
N ARG A 366 12.76 15.27 14.29
CA ARG A 366 12.00 15.24 15.55
C ARG A 366 12.07 13.91 16.34
N ILE A 367 12.93 12.96 15.98
CA ILE A 367 13.04 11.66 16.69
C ILE A 367 13.28 11.81 18.20
N ASP A 368 14.11 12.77 18.64
CA ASP A 368 14.35 13.01 20.07
C ASP A 368 13.14 13.65 20.80
N ARG A 369 12.27 14.38 20.08
CA ARG A 369 10.99 14.87 20.64
C ARG A 369 9.99 13.73 20.78
N TRP A 370 9.92 12.86 19.78
CA TRP A 370 9.13 11.64 19.77
C TRP A 370 9.54 10.70 20.92
N ASN A 371 10.84 10.41 21.08
CA ASN A 371 11.38 9.64 22.21
C ASN A 371 11.02 10.28 23.56
N ALA A 372 11.13 11.61 23.67
CA ALA A 372 10.77 12.31 24.90
C ALA A 372 9.28 12.15 25.27
N LEU A 373 8.39 12.12 24.27
CA LEU A 373 6.97 11.89 24.47
C LEU A 373 6.66 10.44 24.81
N GLU A 374 7.28 9.47 24.15
CA GLU A 374 7.18 8.03 24.51
C GLU A 374 7.53 7.81 25.99
N VAL A 375 8.66 8.36 26.45
CA VAL A 375 9.11 8.26 27.85
C VAL A 375 8.15 8.96 28.83
N ILE A 376 7.71 10.19 28.53
CA ILE A 376 6.70 10.90 29.35
C ILE A 376 5.41 10.09 29.44
N GLY A 377 4.98 9.54 28.31
CA GLY A 377 3.77 8.76 28.18
C GLY A 377 3.78 7.47 28.98
N TYR A 378 4.87 6.72 28.90
CA TYR A 378 5.10 5.55 29.75
C TYR A 378 4.98 5.91 31.25
N PHE A 379 5.56 7.05 31.68
CA PHE A 379 5.42 7.51 33.07
C PHE A 379 4.00 7.95 33.43
N TRP A 380 3.23 8.54 32.50
CA TRP A 380 1.80 8.82 32.71
C TRP A 380 0.96 7.55 32.84
N GLU A 381 1.20 6.54 32.00
CA GLU A 381 0.49 5.26 32.09
C GLU A 381 0.78 4.54 33.42
N VAL A 382 2.04 4.58 33.88
CA VAL A 382 2.42 4.10 35.21
C VAL A 382 1.75 4.92 36.32
N LEU A 383 1.70 6.26 36.21
CA LEU A 383 0.99 7.13 37.14
C LEU A 383 -0.50 6.77 37.24
N ASP A 384 -1.20 6.57 36.13
CA ASP A 384 -2.63 6.24 36.12
C ASP A 384 -2.91 4.83 36.68
N LYS A 385 -2.08 3.83 36.34
CA LYS A 385 -2.23 2.46 36.84
C LYS A 385 -1.91 2.32 38.33
N SER A 386 -0.91 3.06 38.83
CA SER A 386 -0.33 2.86 40.18
C SER A 386 -0.56 4.00 41.17
N ASN A 387 -0.99 5.18 40.71
CA ASN A 387 -1.09 6.45 41.44
C ASN A 387 0.28 7.04 41.91
N SER A 388 1.43 6.53 41.45
CA SER A 388 2.75 7.11 41.77
C SER A 388 3.90 6.58 40.90
N ILE A 389 4.78 7.47 40.42
CA ILE A 389 6.11 7.11 39.89
C ILE A 389 7.21 7.41 40.93
N SER A 390 8.45 6.98 40.67
CA SER A 390 9.56 7.29 41.57
C SER A 390 9.97 8.78 41.48
N ALA A 391 10.72 9.26 42.47
CA ALA A 391 11.22 10.63 42.46
C ALA A 391 12.20 10.87 41.29
N SER A 392 12.99 9.87 40.90
CA SER A 392 13.86 9.93 39.72
C SER A 392 13.05 10.02 38.42
N ASP A 393 12.01 9.22 38.26
CA ASP A 393 11.18 9.24 37.05
C ASP A 393 10.46 10.60 36.91
N SER A 394 10.00 11.18 38.03
CA SER A 394 9.44 12.53 38.06
C SER A 394 10.46 13.60 37.66
N GLU A 395 11.72 13.49 38.11
CA GLU A 395 12.80 14.40 37.69
C GLU A 395 13.15 14.25 36.20
N VAL A 396 13.04 13.04 35.64
CA VAL A 396 13.18 12.77 34.20
C VAL A 396 12.01 13.36 33.42
N MET A 397 10.78 13.16 33.87
CA MET A 397 9.56 13.69 33.22
C MET A 397 9.59 15.23 33.16
N ASP A 398 9.87 15.91 34.28
CA ASP A 398 10.03 17.37 34.32
C ASP A 398 11.15 17.85 33.38
N MET A 399 12.25 17.09 33.31
CA MET A 399 13.41 17.36 32.44
C MET A 399 13.07 17.24 30.95
N LEU A 400 12.21 16.28 30.56
CA LEU A 400 11.73 16.10 29.20
C LEU A 400 10.68 17.16 28.80
N ILE A 401 9.80 17.57 29.73
CA ILE A 401 8.88 18.70 29.53
C ILE A 401 9.68 20.00 29.29
N ASP A 402 10.78 20.22 30.01
CA ASP A 402 11.70 21.34 29.78
C ASP A 402 12.44 21.25 28.43
N TYR A 403 12.78 20.06 27.96
CA TYR A 403 13.37 19.85 26.64
C TYR A 403 12.37 20.12 25.50
N LEU A 404 11.18 19.52 25.56
CA LEU A 404 10.10 19.77 24.59
C LEU A 404 9.70 21.24 24.55
N GLY A 405 9.80 21.92 25.70
CA GLY A 405 9.62 23.35 25.90
C GLY A 405 10.80 24.26 25.52
N GLY A 406 11.88 23.72 24.93
CA GLY A 406 13.05 24.48 24.46
C GLY A 406 13.91 25.11 25.56
N ARG A 407 13.72 24.73 26.83
CA ARG A 407 14.47 25.25 27.99
C ARG A 407 15.73 24.43 28.30
N LYS A 408 15.90 23.28 27.67
CA LYS A 408 17.03 22.36 27.84
C LYS A 408 17.50 21.81 26.50
N ASP A 409 18.81 21.64 26.36
CA ASP A 409 19.46 21.06 25.18
C ASP A 409 19.47 19.52 25.23
N ILE A 410 19.49 18.88 24.05
CA ILE A 410 19.52 17.42 23.90
C ILE A 410 20.76 16.78 24.54
N ASP A 411 21.92 17.44 24.50
CA ASP A 411 23.14 16.93 25.15
C ASP A 411 22.96 16.78 26.67
N THR A 412 22.19 17.67 27.31
CA THR A 412 21.87 17.61 28.74
C THR A 412 20.80 16.56 29.02
N VAL A 413 19.80 16.40 28.14
CA VAL A 413 18.81 15.31 28.21
C VAL A 413 19.51 13.95 28.15
N MET A 414 20.34 13.72 27.12
CA MET A 414 20.97 12.43 26.88
C MET A 414 21.93 11.99 27.98
N LYS A 415 22.53 12.92 28.73
CA LYS A 415 23.31 12.58 29.94
C LYS A 415 22.45 11.98 31.06
N VAL A 416 21.18 12.42 31.18
CA VAL A 416 20.23 11.90 32.17
C VAL A 416 19.60 10.61 31.66
N ILE A 417 19.18 10.56 30.39
CA ILE A 417 18.61 9.37 29.75
C ILE A 417 19.60 8.20 29.79
N LYS A 418 20.87 8.39 29.38
CA LYS A 418 21.95 7.38 29.48
C LYS A 418 22.34 6.99 30.92
N SER A 419 21.72 7.58 31.95
CA SER A 419 21.91 7.20 33.35
C SER A 419 20.71 6.45 33.95
N GLN A 420 19.63 6.28 33.19
CA GLN A 420 18.48 5.46 33.60
C GLN A 420 18.82 3.97 33.49
N ASP A 421 18.18 3.15 34.32
CA ASP A 421 18.42 1.71 34.39
C ASP A 421 17.67 0.89 33.32
N TRP A 422 16.84 1.55 32.51
CA TRP A 422 16.19 1.01 31.32
C TRP A 422 16.90 1.39 30.01
N TYR A 423 17.80 2.38 30.03
CA TYR A 423 18.46 2.83 28.81
C TYR A 423 19.49 1.81 28.33
N VAL A 424 19.43 1.50 27.04
CA VAL A 424 20.38 0.66 26.30
C VAL A 424 20.75 1.33 24.98
N ASP A 425 21.94 1.04 24.44
CA ASP A 425 22.40 1.67 23.19
C ASP A 425 21.94 0.90 21.93
N HIS A 426 21.48 -0.35 22.11
CA HIS A 426 21.05 -1.27 21.06
C HIS A 426 19.77 -2.05 21.43
N VAL A 427 18.99 -2.51 20.45
CA VAL A 427 17.73 -3.25 20.68
C VAL A 427 17.96 -4.65 21.25
N ASP A 428 19.05 -5.33 20.89
CA ASP A 428 19.40 -6.66 21.41
C ASP A 428 19.88 -6.64 22.88
N GLU A 429 20.09 -5.44 23.45
CA GLU A 429 20.35 -5.22 24.88
C GLU A 429 19.05 -4.99 25.68
N TYR A 430 17.90 -4.80 25.02
CA TYR A 430 16.62 -4.46 25.66
C TYR A 430 16.02 -5.66 26.42
N ASP A 431 15.52 -5.40 27.63
CA ASP A 431 14.91 -6.41 28.51
C ASP A 431 13.38 -6.40 28.37
N GLU A 432 12.87 -7.23 27.45
CA GLU A 432 11.43 -7.38 27.20
C GLU A 432 10.63 -7.85 28.43
N GLU A 433 11.23 -8.63 29.34
CA GLU A 433 10.56 -9.08 30.57
C GLU A 433 10.40 -7.94 31.60
N LYS A 434 11.39 -7.05 31.67
CA LYS A 434 11.34 -5.83 32.50
C LYS A 434 10.41 -4.77 31.89
N GLY A 435 10.46 -4.63 30.57
CA GLY A 435 9.81 -3.56 29.82
C GLY A 435 10.33 -2.15 30.18
N GLY A 436 9.72 -1.15 29.57
CA GLY A 436 10.08 0.27 29.72
C GLY A 436 10.01 1.00 28.39
N PRO A 437 10.42 2.28 28.35
CA PRO A 437 10.60 3.02 27.12
C PRO A 437 11.95 2.68 26.46
N PHE A 438 12.06 2.95 25.17
CA PHE A 438 13.33 2.87 24.42
C PHE A 438 13.71 4.25 23.88
N TRP A 439 14.99 4.50 23.56
CA TRP A 439 15.40 5.76 22.93
C TRP A 439 16.01 5.50 21.55
N VAL A 440 15.20 5.70 20.52
CA VAL A 440 15.61 5.50 19.13
C VAL A 440 16.66 6.52 18.73
N GLN A 441 17.74 6.05 18.11
CA GLN A 441 18.81 6.90 17.60
C GLN A 441 18.66 7.10 16.09
N ALA A 442 18.84 8.33 15.61
CA ALA A 442 18.77 8.66 14.17
C ALA A 442 19.58 7.71 13.27
N LYS A 443 20.74 7.24 13.77
CA LYS A 443 21.63 6.29 13.09
C LYS A 443 20.95 4.96 12.70
N ASN A 444 19.88 4.56 13.39
CA ASN A 444 19.15 3.31 13.19
C ASN A 444 18.00 3.45 12.17
N THR A 445 17.66 4.68 11.77
CA THR A 445 16.55 5.01 10.86
C THR A 445 16.97 4.89 9.40
N PHE A 446 16.01 4.87 8.46
CA PHE A 446 16.30 4.81 7.03
C PHE A 446 17.07 6.00 6.45
N GLY A 447 17.29 7.08 7.20
CA GLY A 447 18.21 8.13 6.77
C GLY A 447 19.67 7.67 6.71
N PHE A 448 20.04 6.62 7.46
CA PHE A 448 21.43 6.16 7.64
C PHE A 448 21.61 4.64 7.68
N ASN A 449 20.58 3.88 8.03
CA ASN A 449 20.64 2.43 8.20
C ASN A 449 19.98 1.73 7.01
N ALA A 450 20.69 0.81 6.38
CA ALA A 450 20.18 0.03 5.26
C ALA A 450 19.39 -1.20 5.77
N PRO A 451 18.24 -1.54 5.18
CA PRO A 451 17.45 -2.71 5.54
C PRO A 451 18.23 -4.02 5.36
N HIS A 452 18.00 -5.00 6.24
CA HIS A 452 18.64 -6.32 6.14
C HIS A 452 17.89 -7.30 5.23
N GLY A 453 16.65 -6.98 4.90
CA GLY A 453 15.73 -7.81 4.12
C GLY A 453 14.50 -7.01 3.70
N VAL A 454 13.62 -7.67 2.98
CA VAL A 454 12.33 -7.16 2.50
C VAL A 454 11.36 -8.34 2.52
N GLY A 455 10.17 -8.15 3.07
CA GLY A 455 9.07 -9.13 2.97
C GLY A 455 8.18 -8.75 1.80
N ILE A 456 7.75 -9.73 1.01
CA ILE A 456 6.93 -9.52 -0.19
C ILE A 456 5.83 -10.60 -0.23
N GLY A 457 4.58 -10.18 -0.41
CA GLY A 457 3.42 -11.07 -0.43
C GLY A 457 2.08 -10.34 -0.41
N PRO A 458 0.96 -11.08 -0.25
CA PRO A 458 -0.38 -10.51 -0.12
C PRO A 458 -0.72 -10.11 1.31
N GLU A 459 -1.59 -9.12 1.46
CA GLU A 459 -2.30 -8.76 2.70
C GLU A 459 -3.78 -8.52 2.34
N MET A 460 -4.54 -9.61 2.18
CA MET A 460 -5.90 -9.56 1.65
C MET A 460 -6.93 -10.04 2.68
N PRO A 461 -8.05 -9.34 2.86
CA PRO A 461 -9.09 -9.70 3.83
C PRO A 461 -9.97 -10.85 3.33
N SER A 462 -10.62 -11.54 4.27
CA SER A 462 -11.64 -12.53 3.95
C SER A 462 -12.81 -11.94 3.18
N LEU A 463 -13.30 -12.72 2.23
CA LEU A 463 -14.49 -12.40 1.44
C LEU A 463 -15.74 -13.10 2.01
N PRO A 464 -16.93 -12.51 1.84
CA PRO A 464 -18.17 -13.09 2.34
C PRO A 464 -18.58 -14.35 1.57
N VAL A 465 -19.11 -15.34 2.28
CA VAL A 465 -19.72 -16.54 1.70
C VAL A 465 -21.14 -16.71 2.25
N PHE A 466 -22.12 -16.59 1.37
CA PHE A 466 -23.52 -16.86 1.72
C PHE A 466 -23.85 -18.33 1.50
N ARG A 467 -24.73 -18.90 2.32
CA ARG A 467 -25.25 -20.25 2.13
C ARG A 467 -26.77 -20.28 2.13
N GLU A 468 -27.37 -21.27 1.48
CA GLU A 468 -28.80 -21.54 1.58
C GLU A 468 -29.12 -23.00 1.30
N TYR A 469 -30.26 -23.49 1.80
CA TYR A 469 -30.76 -24.83 1.54
C TYR A 469 -31.87 -24.83 0.48
N ASP A 470 -31.91 -25.86 -0.37
CA ASP A 470 -33.08 -26.11 -1.23
C ASP A 470 -34.22 -26.81 -0.48
N GLN A 471 -35.32 -27.08 -1.19
CA GLN A 471 -36.51 -27.75 -0.64
C GLN A 471 -36.28 -29.22 -0.26
N ASP A 472 -35.23 -29.85 -0.80
CA ASP A 472 -34.84 -31.23 -0.51
C ASP A 472 -33.79 -31.32 0.60
N GLY A 473 -33.29 -30.17 1.10
CA GLY A 473 -32.30 -30.06 2.17
C GLY A 473 -30.85 -30.12 1.70
N ASN A 474 -30.57 -29.95 0.40
CA ASN A 474 -29.20 -29.81 -0.10
C ASN A 474 -28.66 -28.40 0.23
N LEU A 475 -27.42 -28.33 0.69
CA LEU A 475 -26.73 -27.07 0.98
C LEU A 475 -26.03 -26.52 -0.26
N TYR A 476 -26.19 -25.23 -0.48
CA TYR A 476 -25.49 -24.46 -1.53
C TYR A 476 -24.80 -23.24 -0.92
N ILE A 477 -23.72 -22.78 -1.56
CA ILE A 477 -23.04 -21.52 -1.24
C ILE A 477 -22.89 -20.62 -2.47
N LYS A 478 -22.79 -19.32 -2.23
CA LYS A 478 -22.39 -18.28 -3.17
C LYS A 478 -21.11 -17.61 -2.64
N ILE A 479 -20.08 -17.54 -3.47
CA ILE A 479 -18.77 -16.93 -3.17
C ILE A 479 -18.46 -15.78 -4.14
N PHE A 480 -17.50 -14.93 -3.78
CA PHE A 480 -17.09 -13.77 -4.58
C PHE A 480 -15.60 -13.80 -4.92
N SER A 481 -15.10 -14.97 -5.35
CA SER A 481 -13.67 -15.23 -5.57
C SER A 481 -13.00 -14.25 -6.55
N PRO A 482 -11.73 -13.89 -6.32
CA PRO A 482 -10.94 -13.16 -7.30
C PRO A 482 -10.90 -13.79 -8.69
N THR A 483 -10.81 -12.95 -9.70
CA THR A 483 -10.55 -13.33 -11.09
C THR A 483 -9.07 -13.64 -11.25
N ILE A 484 -8.72 -14.89 -11.55
CA ILE A 484 -7.35 -15.31 -11.82
C ILE A 484 -7.18 -15.58 -13.33
N PRO A 485 -6.17 -14.98 -13.99
CA PRO A 485 -5.82 -15.29 -15.38
C PRO A 485 -5.61 -16.80 -15.56
N SER A 486 -6.13 -17.33 -16.67
CA SER A 486 -6.40 -18.78 -16.81
C SER A 486 -6.40 -19.29 -18.26
N LEU A 487 -5.93 -18.46 -19.20
CA LEU A 487 -5.92 -18.78 -20.63
C LEU A 487 -4.87 -19.86 -20.95
N ASN A 488 -3.71 -19.75 -20.30
CA ASN A 488 -2.51 -20.57 -20.43
C ASN A 488 -2.36 -21.59 -19.27
N GLU A 489 -1.34 -22.44 -19.34
CA GLU A 489 -1.02 -23.43 -18.28
C GLU A 489 -0.22 -22.83 -17.12
N LYS A 490 0.63 -21.86 -17.41
CA LYS A 490 1.26 -20.99 -16.43
C LYS A 490 0.94 -19.56 -16.85
N GLU A 491 0.44 -18.78 -15.92
CA GLU A 491 0.09 -17.38 -16.13
C GLU A 491 1.04 -16.55 -15.27
N PRO A 492 1.92 -15.72 -15.85
CA PRO A 492 2.83 -14.89 -15.07
C PRO A 492 2.03 -13.94 -14.18
N PHE A 493 2.55 -13.68 -12.98
CA PHE A 493 1.96 -12.77 -12.00
C PHE A 493 2.95 -11.67 -11.62
N THR A 494 4.16 -12.03 -11.19
CA THR A 494 5.27 -11.09 -11.02
C THR A 494 6.52 -11.57 -11.74
N LEU A 495 7.27 -10.66 -12.35
CA LEU A 495 8.50 -10.96 -13.10
C LEU A 495 9.73 -10.31 -12.48
N ASP A 496 10.87 -10.96 -12.70
CA ASP A 496 12.23 -10.52 -12.40
C ASP A 496 12.45 -9.84 -11.02
N GLY A 497 12.08 -10.54 -9.94
CA GLY A 497 12.28 -10.07 -8.57
C GLY A 497 13.76 -9.93 -8.21
N LYS A 498 14.18 -8.69 -7.93
CA LYS A 498 15.58 -8.32 -7.68
C LYS A 498 15.75 -7.49 -6.40
N SER A 499 16.91 -7.67 -5.78
CA SER A 499 17.39 -6.88 -4.64
C SER A 499 18.76 -6.30 -4.97
N TYR A 500 19.09 -5.12 -4.44
CA TYR A 500 20.27 -4.35 -4.84
C TYR A 500 21.14 -4.00 -3.64
N ASP A 501 22.45 -3.91 -3.86
CA ASP A 501 23.44 -3.66 -2.80
C ASP A 501 24.17 -2.31 -2.94
N ALA A 502 25.10 -2.04 -2.01
CA ALA A 502 25.82 -0.77 -1.90
C ALA A 502 26.52 -0.32 -3.20
N ARG A 503 26.81 -1.24 -4.14
CA ARG A 503 27.37 -0.88 -5.46
C ARG A 503 26.44 0.01 -6.27
N LEU A 504 25.12 -0.16 -6.15
CA LEU A 504 24.13 0.72 -6.79
C LEU A 504 24.24 2.13 -6.23
N TYR A 505 24.20 2.27 -4.90
CA TYR A 505 24.29 3.57 -4.23
C TYR A 505 25.62 4.26 -4.57
N ASN A 506 26.75 3.56 -4.40
CA ASN A 506 28.09 4.09 -4.65
C ASN A 506 28.28 4.54 -6.11
N TYR A 507 27.61 3.90 -7.08
CA TYR A 507 27.70 4.28 -8.50
C TYR A 507 27.23 5.72 -8.79
N PHE A 508 26.32 6.24 -7.97
CA PHE A 508 25.75 7.58 -8.14
C PHE A 508 26.41 8.64 -7.26
N VAL A 509 27.27 8.29 -6.30
CA VAL A 509 27.88 9.23 -5.32
C VAL A 509 28.63 10.35 -6.04
N ASP A 510 29.57 10.03 -6.94
CA ASP A 510 30.36 11.01 -7.68
C ASP A 510 29.47 11.96 -8.53
N PHE A 511 28.34 11.48 -9.03
CA PHE A 511 27.44 12.29 -9.85
C PHE A 511 26.67 13.32 -9.03
N PHE A 512 26.09 12.91 -7.89
CA PHE A 512 25.35 13.82 -7.02
C PHE A 512 26.28 14.78 -6.27
N ASN A 513 27.51 14.36 -5.95
CA ASN A 513 28.57 15.23 -5.43
C ASN A 513 29.21 16.15 -6.50
N GLY A 514 28.77 16.06 -7.77
CA GLY A 514 29.21 16.95 -8.85
C GLY A 514 30.60 16.65 -9.42
N GLU A 515 31.22 15.53 -9.04
CA GLU A 515 32.52 15.07 -9.53
C GLU A 515 32.45 14.36 -10.88
N LYS A 516 31.26 13.84 -11.26
CA LYS A 516 31.00 13.07 -12.48
C LYS A 516 29.82 13.63 -13.29
N ALA A 517 29.90 13.55 -14.61
CA ALA A 517 28.84 14.00 -15.51
C ALA A 517 27.76 12.93 -15.77
N ILE A 518 26.56 13.37 -16.17
CA ILE A 518 25.40 12.49 -16.39
C ILE A 518 25.57 11.54 -17.59
N ASP A 519 26.32 11.95 -18.62
CA ASP A 519 26.63 11.12 -19.80
C ASP A 519 27.66 10.00 -19.50
N GLU A 520 28.26 10.02 -18.32
CA GLU A 520 29.12 8.95 -17.80
C GLU A 520 28.34 7.93 -16.93
N LEU A 521 27.03 8.11 -16.76
CA LEU A 521 26.15 7.17 -16.07
C LEU A 521 25.49 6.23 -17.09
N ASN A 522 25.75 4.93 -16.93
CA ASN A 522 24.97 3.86 -17.55
C ASN A 522 23.85 3.48 -16.58
N THR A 523 22.60 3.70 -16.99
CA THR A 523 21.42 3.45 -16.16
C THR A 523 21.14 1.98 -15.94
N ASN A 524 21.56 1.07 -16.82
CA ASN A 524 21.34 -0.38 -16.65
C ASN A 524 21.81 -0.82 -15.26
N LEU A 525 20.90 -1.29 -14.39
CA LEU A 525 21.22 -1.56 -12.98
C LEU A 525 21.52 -3.05 -12.70
N GLU A 526 21.27 -3.96 -13.66
CA GLU A 526 21.49 -5.42 -13.57
C GLU A 526 22.75 -5.81 -12.80
N ARG A 527 23.87 -5.18 -13.14
CA ARG A 527 25.22 -5.43 -12.58
C ARG A 527 25.33 -5.24 -11.05
N PHE A 528 24.35 -4.61 -10.41
CA PHE A 528 24.28 -4.37 -8.97
C PHE A 528 23.17 -5.18 -8.29
N SER A 529 22.36 -5.91 -9.06
CA SER A 529 21.26 -6.73 -8.58
C SER A 529 21.73 -8.09 -8.09
N ASN A 530 20.91 -8.70 -7.24
CA ASN A 530 20.97 -10.08 -6.78
C ASN A 530 19.53 -10.62 -6.83
N PRO A 531 19.29 -11.84 -7.35
CA PRO A 531 17.95 -12.39 -7.45
C PRO A 531 17.35 -12.61 -6.06
N ILE A 532 16.06 -12.29 -5.93
CA ILE A 532 15.27 -12.58 -4.74
C ILE A 532 15.04 -14.09 -4.59
N GLN A 533 14.73 -14.55 -3.40
CA GLN A 533 14.44 -15.96 -3.12
C GLN A 533 13.00 -16.11 -2.62
N SER A 534 12.55 -17.35 -2.58
CA SER A 534 11.28 -17.79 -1.98
C SER A 534 11.59 -19.03 -1.18
N ASP A 535 10.92 -19.20 -0.06
CA ASP A 535 10.86 -20.49 0.60
C ASP A 535 9.90 -21.42 -0.18
N ASP A 536 10.21 -22.72 -0.20
CA ASP A 536 9.30 -23.74 -0.71
C ASP A 536 8.12 -23.87 0.29
N ILE A 537 7.00 -23.18 0.02
CA ILE A 537 5.77 -23.32 0.81
C ILE A 537 5.11 -24.66 0.47
N ASP A 538 5.46 -25.69 1.25
CA ASP A 538 5.02 -27.08 1.09
C ASP A 538 3.58 -27.28 1.62
N ASP A 539 2.62 -26.45 1.19
CA ASP A 539 1.22 -26.56 1.59
C ASP A 539 0.21 -26.31 0.43
N ILE A 540 -0.43 -27.39 -0.01
CA ILE A 540 -1.90 -27.60 -0.09
C ILE A 540 -2.16 -28.91 -0.86
N HIS A 541 -2.94 -29.81 -0.26
CA HIS A 541 -3.14 -31.18 -0.76
C HIS A 541 -4.11 -31.37 -1.94
N LEU A 542 -4.77 -30.33 -2.46
CA LEU A 542 -5.94 -30.49 -3.37
C LEU A 542 -5.74 -30.04 -4.82
N GLY A 543 -4.69 -29.27 -5.11
CA GLY A 543 -4.43 -28.73 -6.46
C GLY A 543 -5.30 -27.51 -6.84
N PRO A 544 -4.95 -26.77 -7.91
CA PRO A 544 -5.53 -25.46 -8.21
C PRO A 544 -7.01 -25.55 -8.57
N GLY A 545 -7.77 -24.47 -8.34
CA GLY A 545 -9.19 -24.42 -8.71
C GLY A 545 -10.09 -25.32 -7.86
N LYS A 546 -9.69 -25.60 -6.60
CA LYS A 546 -10.46 -26.38 -5.62
C LYS A 546 -10.73 -25.55 -4.37
N LEU A 547 -11.87 -25.82 -3.74
CA LEU A 547 -12.24 -25.29 -2.44
C LEU A 547 -12.11 -26.39 -1.38
N TYR A 548 -11.78 -26.00 -0.15
CA TYR A 548 -11.92 -26.83 1.05
C TYR A 548 -12.44 -26.01 2.22
N ALA A 549 -12.82 -26.67 3.31
CA ALA A 549 -13.30 -26.00 4.51
C ALA A 549 -12.40 -26.27 5.72
N SER A 550 -12.30 -25.29 6.61
CA SER A 550 -11.69 -25.44 7.92
C SER A 550 -12.47 -24.64 8.97
N SER A 551 -12.13 -24.85 10.25
CA SER A 551 -12.54 -24.00 11.36
C SER A 551 -11.51 -22.90 11.68
N SER A 552 -10.64 -22.58 10.71
CA SER A 552 -9.54 -21.61 10.85
C SER A 552 -9.66 -20.61 9.71
N GLY A 553 -10.28 -19.48 10.02
CA GLY A 553 -10.37 -18.29 9.18
C GLY A 553 -9.88 -17.06 9.96
N GLU A 554 -10.31 -15.88 9.54
CA GLU A 554 -9.97 -14.61 10.19
C GLU A 554 -10.98 -14.23 11.27
N ARG A 555 -12.24 -14.71 11.18
CA ARG A 555 -13.25 -14.50 12.23
C ARG A 555 -12.89 -15.23 13.52
N ASN A 556 -13.07 -14.54 14.65
CA ASN A 556 -12.77 -15.09 15.96
C ASN A 556 -13.78 -16.18 16.38
N SER A 557 -13.37 -17.45 16.34
CA SER A 557 -14.22 -18.59 16.71
C SER A 557 -14.64 -18.66 18.19
N ASP A 558 -13.98 -17.90 19.08
CA ASP A 558 -14.40 -17.77 20.49
C ASP A 558 -15.61 -16.82 20.65
N ASP A 559 -15.92 -16.01 19.63
CA ASP A 559 -17.13 -15.20 19.61
C ASP A 559 -18.37 -16.11 19.44
N PRO A 560 -19.39 -16.02 20.32
CA PRO A 560 -20.65 -16.74 20.15
C PRO A 560 -21.37 -16.49 18.82
N GLU A 561 -21.06 -15.40 18.12
CA GLU A 561 -21.45 -15.10 16.75
C GLU A 561 -20.81 -16.06 15.74
N TYR A 562 -19.47 -16.06 15.65
CA TYR A 562 -18.72 -16.77 14.61
C TYR A 562 -18.42 -18.24 14.95
N LYS A 563 -18.83 -18.74 16.12
CA LYS A 563 -18.66 -20.15 16.53
C LYS A 563 -19.11 -21.21 15.51
N ASP A 564 -20.09 -20.87 14.65
CA ASP A 564 -20.67 -21.72 13.60
C ASP A 564 -20.25 -21.26 12.18
N SER A 565 -19.36 -20.27 12.08
CA SER A 565 -18.71 -19.84 10.83
C SER A 565 -17.81 -20.96 10.31
N ILE A 566 -17.70 -21.05 8.99
CA ILE A 566 -16.76 -21.95 8.31
C ILE A 566 -15.91 -21.09 7.39
N ALA A 567 -14.60 -21.30 7.45
CA ALA A 567 -13.67 -20.74 6.49
C ALA A 567 -13.65 -21.64 5.25
N VAL A 568 -14.13 -21.12 4.12
CA VAL A 568 -14.07 -21.77 2.81
C VAL A 568 -12.80 -21.29 2.12
N HIS A 569 -11.77 -22.12 2.11
CA HIS A 569 -10.48 -21.79 1.52
C HIS A 569 -10.49 -22.07 0.02
N TRP A 570 -10.05 -21.09 -0.77
CA TRP A 570 -9.77 -21.25 -2.21
C TRP A 570 -8.30 -21.62 -2.42
N ASN A 571 -8.03 -22.60 -3.29
CA ASN A 571 -6.65 -22.97 -3.62
C ASN A 571 -6.17 -22.37 -4.95
N MET A 572 -5.33 -21.34 -4.86
CA MET A 572 -4.52 -20.84 -5.97
C MET A 572 -3.03 -20.82 -5.58
N PRO A 573 -2.29 -21.90 -5.81
CA PRO A 573 -0.87 -21.95 -5.50
C PRO A 573 -0.09 -21.08 -6.50
N ILE A 574 0.79 -20.23 -5.97
CA ILE A 574 1.76 -19.51 -6.78
C ILE A 574 3.02 -20.36 -6.90
N GLU A 575 3.46 -20.60 -8.13
CA GLU A 575 4.71 -21.28 -8.41
C GLU A 575 5.82 -20.26 -8.66
N VAL A 576 6.89 -20.32 -7.87
CA VAL A 576 8.09 -19.50 -8.08
C VAL A 576 9.03 -20.23 -9.04
N ASN A 577 9.24 -19.66 -10.22
CA ASN A 577 10.10 -20.21 -11.26
C ASN A 577 11.41 -19.41 -11.35
N LYS A 578 12.54 -20.13 -11.42
CA LYS A 578 13.85 -19.55 -11.77
C LYS A 578 14.15 -19.76 -13.25
N VAL A 579 14.04 -18.70 -14.06
CA VAL A 579 14.24 -18.74 -15.52
C VAL A 579 15.37 -17.77 -15.87
N ASN A 580 16.39 -18.24 -16.61
CA ASN A 580 17.59 -17.47 -17.00
C ASN A 580 18.43 -16.83 -15.86
N GLY A 581 18.00 -16.94 -14.60
CA GLY A 581 18.60 -16.28 -13.44
C GLY A 581 17.59 -15.42 -12.68
N GLU A 582 16.58 -14.92 -13.40
CA GLU A 582 15.40 -14.21 -12.91
C GLU A 582 14.55 -15.11 -12.02
N ILE A 583 13.82 -14.47 -11.10
CA ILE A 583 12.90 -15.12 -10.18
C ILE A 583 11.53 -14.49 -10.42
N SER A 584 10.54 -15.32 -10.74
CA SER A 584 9.25 -14.86 -11.23
C SER A 584 8.15 -15.80 -10.78
N THR A 585 6.98 -15.25 -10.48
CA THR A 585 5.84 -15.96 -9.90
C THR A 585 4.76 -16.20 -10.95
N TYR A 586 4.10 -17.35 -10.85
CA TYR A 586 3.10 -17.80 -11.84
C TYR A 586 1.92 -18.47 -11.15
N PHE A 587 0.71 -18.22 -11.63
CA PHE A 587 -0.44 -19.07 -11.32
C PHE A 587 -0.31 -20.39 -12.12
N ASP A 588 -0.04 -21.51 -11.42
CA ASP A 588 0.13 -22.84 -12.04
C ASP A 588 -1.21 -23.54 -12.25
N TRP A 589 -1.71 -23.53 -13.49
CA TRP A 589 -2.87 -24.29 -13.92
C TRP A 589 -2.54 -25.60 -14.65
N SER A 590 -1.27 -26.02 -14.69
CA SER A 590 -0.82 -27.19 -15.47
C SER A 590 -1.52 -28.51 -15.07
N LYS A 591 -1.96 -28.60 -13.81
CA LYS A 591 -2.67 -29.76 -13.24
C LYS A 591 -4.19 -29.70 -13.44
N VAL A 592 -4.72 -28.62 -14.03
CA VAL A 592 -6.17 -28.36 -14.22
C VAL A 592 -6.51 -28.33 -15.71
N SER A 593 -7.57 -29.02 -16.14
CA SER A 593 -7.96 -29.01 -17.55
C SER A 593 -8.50 -27.63 -17.95
N LYS A 594 -8.29 -27.20 -19.20
CA LYS A 594 -8.63 -25.83 -19.65
C LYS A 594 -10.09 -25.41 -19.41
N ASN A 595 -11.03 -26.35 -19.36
CA ASN A 595 -12.44 -26.06 -19.10
C ASN A 595 -12.77 -25.91 -17.60
N GLU A 596 -11.83 -26.25 -16.71
CA GLU A 596 -11.97 -26.21 -15.23
C GLU A 596 -11.14 -25.08 -14.59
N ARG A 597 -10.41 -24.28 -15.38
CA ARG A 597 -9.57 -23.15 -14.89
C ARG A 597 -10.38 -21.90 -14.55
N LYS A 598 -11.55 -22.08 -13.92
CA LYS A 598 -12.43 -20.99 -13.49
C LYS A 598 -13.12 -21.37 -12.20
N TRP A 599 -13.22 -20.42 -11.29
CA TRP A 599 -14.08 -20.52 -10.14
C TRP A 599 -15.54 -20.42 -10.59
N SER A 600 -16.40 -21.24 -9.98
CA SER A 600 -17.84 -21.00 -10.04
C SER A 600 -18.18 -19.94 -9.00
N GLN A 601 -19.21 -19.14 -9.22
CA GLN A 601 -19.78 -18.32 -8.14
C GLN A 601 -20.58 -19.19 -7.15
N TYR A 602 -21.09 -20.34 -7.62
CA TYR A 602 -22.01 -21.21 -6.88
C TYR A 602 -21.50 -22.64 -6.73
N TYR A 603 -21.64 -23.21 -5.53
CA TYR A 603 -21.31 -24.60 -5.24
C TYR A 603 -22.41 -25.29 -4.45
N ARG A 604 -22.67 -26.57 -4.76
CA ARG A 604 -23.36 -27.49 -3.84
C ARG A 604 -22.33 -28.08 -2.87
N VAL A 605 -22.67 -28.10 -1.58
CA VAL A 605 -21.79 -28.60 -0.51
C VAL A 605 -22.26 -29.98 -0.06
N GLU A 606 -21.39 -30.98 -0.19
CA GLU A 606 -21.60 -32.29 0.45
C GLU A 606 -21.01 -32.23 1.87
N VAL A 607 -21.90 -32.08 2.86
CA VAL A 607 -21.56 -32.03 4.28
C VAL A 607 -21.14 -33.41 4.78
N ALA A 608 -19.99 -33.47 5.47
CA ALA A 608 -19.44 -34.67 6.09
C ALA A 608 -19.39 -34.59 7.62
N ASP A 609 -19.02 -35.68 8.30
CA ASP A 609 -18.84 -35.71 9.76
C ASP A 609 -17.70 -34.80 10.27
N SER A 610 -16.79 -34.38 9.38
CA SER A 610 -15.69 -33.44 9.68
C SER A 610 -15.64 -32.34 8.63
N ILE A 611 -15.41 -31.09 9.06
CA ILE A 611 -15.41 -29.90 8.18
C ILE A 611 -14.41 -30.04 7.03
N LYS A 612 -13.21 -30.54 7.32
CA LYS A 612 -12.15 -30.80 6.32
C LYS A 612 -12.53 -31.78 5.20
N ASP A 613 -13.54 -32.62 5.44
CA ASP A 613 -14.00 -33.66 4.53
C ASP A 613 -15.22 -33.17 3.70
N TYR A 614 -15.61 -31.89 3.82
CA TYR A 614 -16.66 -31.28 3.00
C TYR A 614 -16.22 -31.18 1.53
N ALA A 615 -17.10 -31.55 0.60
CA ALA A 615 -16.84 -31.44 -0.83
C ALA A 615 -17.66 -30.31 -1.47
N PHE A 616 -16.99 -29.51 -2.31
CA PHE A 616 -17.59 -28.38 -3.03
C PHE A 616 -17.71 -28.71 -4.52
N MET A 617 -18.94 -28.88 -5.00
CA MET A 617 -19.24 -29.18 -6.40
C MET A 617 -19.74 -27.92 -7.10
N PRO A 618 -19.06 -27.41 -8.15
CA PRO A 618 -19.54 -26.24 -8.88
C PRO A 618 -20.87 -26.55 -9.57
N VAL A 619 -21.83 -25.63 -9.48
CA VAL A 619 -23.17 -25.73 -10.09
C VAL A 619 -23.50 -24.44 -10.85
N LEU A 620 -24.45 -24.52 -11.78
CA LEU A 620 -24.97 -23.34 -12.47
C LEU A 620 -25.90 -22.53 -11.54
N GLU A 621 -25.99 -21.23 -11.78
CA GLU A 621 -26.94 -20.34 -11.09
C GLU A 621 -28.39 -20.87 -11.14
N SER A 622 -28.78 -21.47 -12.28
CA SER A 622 -30.11 -22.08 -12.46
C SER A 622 -30.40 -23.31 -11.60
N GLU A 623 -29.39 -23.85 -10.91
CA GLU A 623 -29.50 -25.03 -10.04
C GLU A 623 -29.56 -24.67 -8.54
N VAL A 624 -29.31 -23.40 -8.17
CA VAL A 624 -29.36 -22.94 -6.78
C VAL A 624 -30.71 -22.30 -6.41
N PRO A 625 -31.06 -22.22 -5.11
CA PRO A 625 -32.27 -21.51 -4.67
C PRO A 625 -32.30 -20.03 -5.10
N GLU A 626 -33.47 -19.55 -5.54
CA GLU A 626 -33.69 -18.14 -5.95
C GLU A 626 -33.32 -17.13 -4.86
N ILE A 627 -33.42 -17.53 -3.59
CA ILE A 627 -32.99 -16.71 -2.45
C ILE A 627 -31.48 -16.50 -2.48
N LEU A 628 -30.68 -17.55 -2.70
CA LEU A 628 -29.21 -17.49 -2.72
C LEU A 628 -28.68 -16.64 -3.89
N GLN A 629 -29.36 -16.69 -5.05
CA GLN A 629 -29.02 -15.85 -6.20
C GLN A 629 -29.03 -14.36 -5.85
N LYS A 630 -30.02 -13.93 -5.06
CA LYS A 630 -30.24 -12.54 -4.65
C LYS A 630 -29.26 -12.02 -3.59
N LEU A 631 -28.56 -12.90 -2.87
CA LEU A 631 -27.68 -12.47 -1.79
C LEU A 631 -26.41 -11.84 -2.35
N GLU A 632 -26.10 -10.64 -1.90
CA GLU A 632 -24.97 -9.84 -2.36
C GLU A 632 -24.30 -9.18 -1.15
N PRO A 633 -22.97 -9.09 -1.12
CA PRO A 633 -22.30 -8.28 -0.10
C PRO A 633 -22.53 -6.81 -0.40
N ARG A 634 -22.47 -5.98 0.64
CA ARG A 634 -22.36 -4.54 0.44
C ARG A 634 -21.01 -4.16 -0.14
N ASP A 635 -20.96 -3.00 -0.76
CA ASP A 635 -19.72 -2.31 -1.10
C ASP A 635 -19.66 -0.93 -0.40
N GLN A 636 -18.59 -0.18 -0.63
CA GLN A 636 -18.33 1.09 0.05
C GLN A 636 -19.26 2.20 -0.48
N GLN A 637 -19.92 2.93 0.41
CA GLN A 637 -20.89 3.98 0.01
C GLN A 637 -20.23 5.23 -0.59
N TYR A 638 -19.08 5.63 -0.05
CA TYR A 638 -18.39 6.85 -0.44
C TYR A 638 -16.89 6.59 -0.60
N THR A 639 -16.33 7.10 -1.69
CA THR A 639 -14.89 7.32 -1.86
C THR A 639 -14.40 8.46 -0.93
N THR A 640 -13.09 8.63 -0.78
CA THR A 640 -12.47 9.63 0.10
C THR A 640 -11.81 10.73 -0.73
N SER A 641 -12.51 11.84 -0.94
CA SER A 641 -11.93 13.03 -1.60
C SER A 641 -10.86 13.67 -0.70
N ILE A 642 -9.77 14.15 -1.29
CA ILE A 642 -8.55 14.55 -0.59
C ILE A 642 -8.44 16.08 -0.53
N MET A 643 -8.66 16.64 0.65
CA MET A 643 -8.71 18.09 0.91
C MET A 643 -7.31 18.75 0.90
N PRO A 644 -7.16 20.00 0.39
CA PRO A 644 -5.89 20.71 0.42
C PRO A 644 -5.43 21.10 1.83
N HIS A 645 -4.14 21.36 1.97
CA HIS A 645 -3.46 21.81 3.19
C HIS A 645 -3.79 23.27 3.53
N VAL A 646 -4.99 23.48 4.07
CA VAL A 646 -5.52 24.80 4.48
C VAL A 646 -6.31 24.66 5.76
N ALA A 647 -5.95 25.40 6.81
CA ALA A 647 -6.75 25.44 8.04
C ALA A 647 -8.03 26.24 7.82
N THR A 648 -9.18 25.68 8.22
CA THR A 648 -10.52 26.29 8.02
C THR A 648 -11.04 26.96 9.29
N ASP A 649 -12.25 27.55 9.21
CA ASP A 649 -12.99 28.05 10.37
C ASP A 649 -13.50 26.89 11.25
N GLU A 650 -13.84 25.75 10.63
CA GLU A 650 -14.24 24.51 11.31
C GLU A 650 -13.09 23.91 12.14
N ASP A 651 -11.85 23.97 11.64
CA ASP A 651 -10.65 23.47 12.34
C ASP A 651 -10.32 24.31 13.61
N GLN A 652 -10.73 25.59 13.69
CA GLN A 652 -10.24 26.56 14.70
C GLN A 652 -10.49 26.16 16.15
N THR A 653 -11.62 25.50 16.45
CA THR A 653 -11.95 25.13 17.84
C THR A 653 -10.97 24.08 18.35
N PHE A 654 -10.72 23.05 17.53
CA PHE A 654 -9.78 21.96 17.80
C PHE A 654 -8.34 22.48 17.87
N LEU A 655 -7.90 23.28 16.89
CA LEU A 655 -6.56 23.86 16.87
C LEU A 655 -6.29 24.82 18.05
N THR A 656 -7.31 25.53 18.53
CA THR A 656 -7.20 26.38 19.72
C THR A 656 -7.06 25.55 21.01
N GLU A 657 -7.75 24.42 21.10
CA GLU A 657 -7.64 23.49 22.23
C GLU A 657 -6.27 22.81 22.26
N ILE A 658 -5.84 22.25 21.13
CA ILE A 658 -4.48 21.73 20.89
C ILE A 658 -3.43 22.76 21.34
N LYS A 659 -3.42 23.96 20.73
CA LYS A 659 -2.47 25.03 21.06
C LYS A 659 -2.49 25.38 22.55
N SER A 660 -3.69 25.54 23.14
CA SER A 660 -3.83 25.81 24.58
C SER A 660 -3.19 24.70 25.42
N ASN A 661 -3.41 23.43 25.09
CA ASN A 661 -2.88 22.31 25.85
C ASN A 661 -1.36 22.23 25.71
N THR A 662 -0.81 22.33 24.50
CA THR A 662 0.64 22.35 24.21
C THR A 662 1.35 23.52 24.89
N ASP A 663 0.81 24.73 24.78
CA ASP A 663 1.40 25.95 25.35
C ASP A 663 1.38 25.91 26.89
N ASN A 664 0.30 25.41 27.49
CA ASN A 664 0.20 25.27 28.95
C ASN A 664 1.11 24.16 29.50
N LEU A 665 1.22 23.03 28.81
CA LEU A 665 2.03 21.88 29.25
C LEU A 665 3.53 22.12 29.07
N PHE A 666 3.93 22.58 27.88
CA PHE A 666 5.34 22.73 27.53
C PHE A 666 5.87 24.15 27.68
N GLY A 667 5.03 25.17 27.88
CA GLY A 667 5.46 26.57 28.04
C GLY A 667 6.02 27.17 26.75
N VAL A 668 5.42 26.84 25.62
CA VAL A 668 5.83 27.25 24.26
C VAL A 668 4.79 28.17 23.61
N ASP A 669 5.10 28.66 22.41
CA ASP A 669 4.13 29.27 21.49
C ASP A 669 3.99 28.35 20.27
N SER A 670 3.13 27.33 20.39
CA SER A 670 2.92 26.31 19.36
C SER A 670 2.06 26.82 18.19
N ASN A 671 2.24 26.24 17.01
CA ASN A 671 1.46 26.56 15.81
C ASN A 671 1.00 25.25 15.13
N PRO A 672 -0.06 24.60 15.63
CA PRO A 672 -0.55 23.34 15.08
C PRO A 672 -1.20 23.53 13.71
N ALA A 673 -1.14 22.50 12.87
CA ALA A 673 -1.64 22.52 11.49
C ALA A 673 -1.04 23.68 10.66
N ASN A 674 0.27 23.89 10.84
CA ASN A 674 1.06 24.77 10.00
C ASN A 674 1.14 24.20 8.58
N TYR A 675 0.35 24.76 7.67
CA TYR A 675 0.38 24.43 6.25
C TYR A 675 1.12 25.47 5.38
N SER A 676 1.87 26.40 5.99
CA SER A 676 2.50 27.53 5.28
C SER A 676 3.49 27.14 4.17
N CYS A 677 4.11 25.95 4.25
CA CYS A 677 4.97 25.42 3.18
C CYS A 677 4.24 25.16 1.85
N TRP A 678 2.90 25.05 1.87
CA TRP A 678 2.07 24.90 0.68
C TRP A 678 1.68 26.26 0.05
N GLU A 679 1.91 27.38 0.75
CA GLU A 679 1.74 28.72 0.18
C GLU A 679 2.70 28.93 -0.99
N CYS A 680 2.22 29.60 -2.04
CA CYS A 680 3.02 29.76 -3.25
C CYS A 680 3.64 31.14 -3.39
N ASP A 681 4.95 31.22 -3.16
CA ASP A 681 5.75 32.34 -3.66
C ASP A 681 5.96 32.22 -5.17
N SER A 682 5.29 33.09 -5.91
CA SER A 682 5.37 33.18 -7.37
C SER A 682 6.74 33.61 -7.93
N ASN A 683 7.71 34.03 -7.10
CA ASN A 683 8.99 34.55 -7.58
C ASN A 683 10.17 34.24 -6.62
N PRO A 684 10.87 33.09 -6.75
CA PRO A 684 10.89 32.17 -7.90
C PRO A 684 10.42 30.73 -7.55
N GLY A 685 9.50 30.60 -6.59
CA GLY A 685 9.08 29.32 -6.03
C GLY A 685 8.26 28.43 -6.96
N CYS A 686 7.04 28.84 -7.25
CA CYS A 686 6.04 28.02 -7.94
C CYS A 686 5.18 28.82 -8.92
N ASP A 687 4.47 28.09 -9.79
CA ASP A 687 3.47 28.67 -10.67
C ASP A 687 2.24 29.08 -9.85
N PRO A 688 1.79 30.34 -9.91
CA PRO A 688 0.50 30.74 -9.33
C PRO A 688 -0.68 30.00 -10.00
N THR A 689 -0.50 29.47 -11.21
CA THR A 689 -1.51 28.71 -11.95
C THR A 689 -1.74 27.34 -11.33
N ILE A 690 -3.00 27.04 -11.01
CA ILE A 690 -3.48 25.71 -10.67
C ILE A 690 -4.03 25.06 -11.95
N PHE A 691 -3.60 23.82 -12.19
CA PHE A 691 -4.00 22.96 -13.30
C PHE A 691 -4.93 21.87 -12.77
N GLU A 692 -5.75 21.31 -13.65
CA GLU A 692 -6.70 20.24 -13.35
C GLU A 692 -6.57 19.15 -14.41
N THR A 693 -6.66 17.90 -14.00
CA THR A 693 -6.71 16.71 -14.86
C THR A 693 -7.77 15.76 -14.30
N VAL A 694 -8.22 14.80 -15.10
CA VAL A 694 -9.29 13.85 -14.74
C VAL A 694 -8.80 12.45 -15.06
N LEU A 695 -8.91 11.54 -14.09
CA LEU A 695 -8.60 10.12 -14.20
C LEU A 695 -9.79 9.36 -14.83
N ASP A 696 -9.56 8.12 -15.29
CA ASP A 696 -10.60 7.26 -15.88
C ASP A 696 -11.73 6.97 -14.88
N ASP A 697 -11.41 6.82 -13.59
CA ASP A 697 -12.36 6.67 -12.49
C ASP A 697 -13.17 7.95 -12.19
N GLY A 698 -12.96 9.03 -12.94
CA GLY A 698 -13.62 10.32 -12.82
C GLY A 698 -13.01 11.26 -11.77
N SER A 699 -11.97 10.86 -11.05
CA SER A 699 -11.30 11.70 -10.06
C SER A 699 -10.66 12.93 -10.68
N LYS A 700 -10.99 14.12 -10.17
CA LYS A 700 -10.36 15.38 -10.61
C LYS A 700 -9.17 15.68 -9.72
N VAL A 701 -7.98 15.64 -10.29
CA VAL A 701 -6.72 15.95 -9.60
C VAL A 701 -6.33 17.39 -9.92
N LYS A 702 -6.20 18.24 -8.89
CA LYS A 702 -5.65 19.59 -9.04
C LYS A 702 -4.21 19.62 -8.59
N TYR A 703 -3.37 20.27 -9.38
CA TYR A 703 -1.93 20.33 -9.15
C TYR A 703 -1.35 21.67 -9.60
N ARG A 704 -0.10 21.95 -9.21
CA ARG A 704 0.67 23.11 -9.67
C ARG A 704 2.13 22.76 -9.86
N TRP A 705 2.86 23.62 -10.56
CA TRP A 705 4.28 23.43 -10.82
C TRP A 705 5.14 24.16 -9.80
N TYR A 706 6.05 23.45 -9.13
CA TYR A 706 7.09 24.01 -8.29
C TYR A 706 8.44 23.90 -8.99
N LYS A 707 9.31 24.90 -8.85
CA LYS A 707 10.73 24.71 -9.16
C LYS A 707 11.30 23.80 -8.06
N PHE A 708 12.05 22.76 -8.42
CA PHE A 708 12.36 21.61 -7.54
C PHE A 708 12.81 22.03 -6.12
N LYS A 709 13.77 22.97 -6.01
CA LYS A 709 14.30 23.42 -4.71
C LYS A 709 13.34 24.24 -3.83
N TYR A 710 12.13 24.53 -4.31
CA TYR A 710 11.09 25.28 -3.61
C TYR A 710 9.82 24.45 -3.33
N GLN A 711 9.86 23.13 -3.56
CA GLN A 711 8.83 22.21 -3.09
C GLN A 711 8.56 22.41 -1.58
N PRO A 712 7.32 22.16 -1.09
CA PRO A 712 6.94 22.44 0.29
C PRO A 712 7.92 21.87 1.33
N THR A 713 8.43 20.67 1.10
CA THR A 713 9.45 19.95 1.89
C THR A 713 10.67 20.80 2.24
N PHE A 714 11.19 21.58 1.29
CA PHE A 714 12.41 22.36 1.51
C PHE A 714 12.17 23.61 2.37
N GLN A 715 10.96 24.16 2.39
CA GLN A 715 10.66 25.40 3.14
C GLN A 715 10.95 25.22 4.64
N GLU A 716 10.55 24.06 5.16
CA GLU A 716 10.74 23.67 6.55
C GLU A 716 12.12 23.10 6.85
N LEU A 717 12.72 22.35 5.90
CA LEU A 717 14.08 21.84 6.07
C LEU A 717 15.14 22.96 6.08
N ILE A 718 14.90 24.08 5.39
CA ILE A 718 15.73 25.30 5.50
C ILE A 718 15.64 25.89 6.92
N ALA A 719 14.50 25.77 7.59
CA ALA A 719 14.31 26.31 8.95
C ALA A 719 14.89 25.39 10.04
N ASP A 720 14.66 24.08 9.94
CA ASP A 720 15.14 23.09 10.92
C ASP A 720 16.62 22.73 10.74
N TYR A 721 17.16 22.82 9.52
CA TYR A 721 18.54 22.42 9.18
C TYR A 721 19.25 23.43 8.25
N PRO A 722 19.35 24.73 8.63
CA PRO A 722 19.87 25.81 7.80
C PRO A 722 21.35 25.64 7.40
N GLU A 723 22.13 24.87 8.16
CA GLU A 723 23.52 24.52 7.85
C GLU A 723 23.66 23.41 6.78
N ILE A 724 22.61 22.62 6.56
CA ILE A 724 22.54 21.60 5.51
C ILE A 724 21.90 22.23 4.25
N TYR A 725 20.68 22.75 4.38
CA TYR A 725 19.88 23.25 3.25
C TYR A 725 20.19 24.71 2.91
N THR A 726 21.47 24.98 2.62
CA THR A 726 21.95 26.29 2.17
C THR A 726 21.45 26.62 0.76
N GLU A 727 21.40 27.91 0.41
CA GLU A 727 21.01 28.36 -0.94
C GLU A 727 21.95 27.80 -2.03
N GLU A 728 23.25 27.71 -1.75
CA GLU A 728 24.26 27.14 -2.66
C GLU A 728 23.95 25.66 -2.94
N TYR A 729 23.83 24.85 -1.88
CA TYR A 729 23.52 23.43 -1.98
C TYR A 729 22.18 23.16 -2.70
N LEU A 730 21.13 23.92 -2.37
CA LEU A 730 19.83 23.80 -3.05
C LEU A 730 19.87 24.24 -4.51
N ASN A 731 20.80 25.12 -4.92
CA ASN A 731 21.03 25.43 -6.33
C ASN A 731 21.76 24.29 -7.06
N ASP A 732 22.67 23.58 -6.39
CA ASP A 732 23.38 22.44 -6.99
C ASP A 732 22.45 21.24 -7.19
N ILE A 733 21.62 20.89 -6.18
CA ILE A 733 20.58 19.86 -6.33
C ILE A 733 19.59 20.26 -7.43
N GLN A 734 19.17 21.52 -7.49
CA GLN A 734 18.33 22.03 -8.58
C GLN A 734 18.98 21.85 -9.96
N ALA A 735 20.28 22.09 -10.09
CA ALA A 735 21.02 21.89 -11.33
C ALA A 735 21.10 20.40 -11.69
N LYS A 736 21.28 19.50 -10.71
CA LYS A 736 21.26 18.05 -10.92
C LYS A 736 19.90 17.55 -11.41
N ILE A 737 18.79 17.99 -10.81
CA ILE A 737 17.43 17.66 -11.30
C ILE A 737 17.18 18.21 -12.71
N GLU A 738 17.70 19.40 -13.02
CA GLU A 738 17.70 19.92 -14.38
C GLU A 738 18.55 19.08 -15.35
N GLU A 739 19.66 18.47 -14.92
CA GLU A 739 20.41 17.48 -15.73
C GLU A 739 19.58 16.21 -15.94
N LEU A 740 18.93 15.67 -14.89
CA LEU A 740 18.06 14.50 -15.00
C LEU A 740 16.97 14.73 -16.04
N HIS A 741 16.17 15.80 -15.92
CA HIS A 741 15.06 16.09 -16.83
C HIS A 741 15.49 16.32 -18.30
N LYS A 742 16.77 16.67 -18.54
CA LYS A 742 17.31 16.89 -19.89
C LYS A 742 17.80 15.62 -20.58
N ASN A 743 18.24 14.62 -19.80
CA ASN A 743 18.97 13.46 -20.34
C ASN A 743 18.30 12.12 -20.01
N TRP A 744 17.66 11.99 -18.86
CA TRP A 744 16.85 10.82 -18.50
C TRP A 744 15.43 10.98 -19.10
N GLY A 745 14.97 9.92 -19.75
CA GLY A 745 13.79 9.86 -20.59
C GLY A 745 13.74 8.49 -21.27
N SER A 746 12.93 8.31 -22.33
CA SER A 746 12.62 7.01 -22.96
C SER A 746 13.77 6.27 -23.70
N ASN A 747 15.03 6.54 -23.36
CA ASN A 747 16.20 5.80 -23.84
C ASN A 747 17.12 5.38 -22.68
N GLN A 748 16.61 5.41 -21.44
CA GLN A 748 17.27 4.79 -20.31
C GLN A 748 16.85 3.31 -20.22
N ASP A 749 17.28 2.66 -19.16
CA ASP A 749 17.11 1.23 -18.87
C ASP A 749 17.48 1.12 -17.38
N PHE A 750 16.52 1.32 -16.48
CA PHE A 750 16.72 1.31 -15.03
C PHE A 750 16.26 0.00 -14.39
N LEU A 751 15.16 -0.56 -14.89
CA LEU A 751 14.61 -1.85 -14.50
C LEU A 751 14.85 -2.81 -15.66
N ASP A 752 15.71 -3.81 -15.47
CA ASP A 752 16.13 -4.65 -16.59
C ASP A 752 14.92 -5.40 -17.19
N THR A 753 14.77 -5.41 -18.51
CA THR A 753 13.62 -6.04 -19.20
C THR A 753 13.56 -7.56 -18.93
N PRO A 754 12.47 -8.10 -18.34
CA PRO A 754 12.35 -9.53 -18.05
C PRO A 754 12.42 -10.42 -19.30
N SER A 755 13.31 -11.41 -19.28
CA SER A 755 13.51 -12.42 -20.34
C SER A 755 12.76 -13.73 -20.11
N SER A 756 12.10 -13.86 -18.95
CA SER A 756 11.21 -14.98 -18.60
C SER A 756 9.91 -15.02 -19.43
N VAL A 757 9.51 -13.90 -20.05
CA VAL A 757 8.40 -13.81 -21.02
C VAL A 757 8.92 -13.54 -22.44
N ASN A 758 8.19 -13.99 -23.46
CA ASN A 758 8.61 -13.80 -24.87
C ASN A 758 8.35 -12.39 -25.40
N ASN A 759 7.24 -11.79 -24.96
CA ASN A 759 6.79 -10.45 -25.30
C ASN A 759 6.42 -9.77 -23.98
N LEU A 760 7.24 -8.84 -23.49
CA LEU A 760 6.84 -7.96 -22.40
C LEU A 760 5.95 -6.87 -22.96
N HIS A 761 4.75 -6.73 -22.41
CA HIS A 761 3.87 -5.59 -22.64
C HIS A 761 3.84 -4.77 -21.37
N LEU A 762 4.31 -3.52 -21.44
CA LEU A 762 4.24 -2.58 -20.32
C LEU A 762 2.83 -2.04 -20.21
N VAL A 763 2.35 -1.86 -18.98
CA VAL A 763 1.06 -1.25 -18.72
C VAL A 763 1.08 0.24 -19.07
N GLU A 764 -0.04 0.75 -19.57
CA GLU A 764 -0.31 2.19 -19.65
C GLU A 764 -0.81 2.68 -18.29
N LEU A 765 -0.16 3.71 -17.75
CA LEU A 765 -0.68 4.51 -16.63
C LEU A 765 -1.93 5.25 -17.11
N ASP A 766 -2.84 5.54 -16.18
CA ASP A 766 -3.98 6.42 -16.44
C ASP A 766 -3.50 7.72 -17.08
N ASP A 767 -4.04 8.05 -18.27
CA ASP A 767 -3.57 9.16 -19.11
C ASP A 767 -3.75 10.52 -18.40
N GLY A 768 -4.66 10.61 -17.43
CA GLY A 768 -4.86 11.74 -16.53
C GLY A 768 -3.68 11.99 -15.58
N LEU A 769 -2.85 10.98 -15.27
CA LEU A 769 -1.61 11.12 -14.50
C LEU A 769 -0.45 11.71 -15.32
N ILE A 770 -0.52 11.63 -16.66
CA ILE A 770 0.54 12.06 -17.56
C ILE A 770 0.42 13.57 -17.87
N VAL A 771 1.39 14.34 -17.39
CA VAL A 771 1.37 15.81 -17.47
C VAL A 771 2.51 16.40 -18.28
N ASN A 772 2.21 17.49 -18.98
CA ASN A 772 3.17 18.25 -19.76
C ASN A 772 3.55 19.56 -19.05
N ALA A 773 4.85 19.77 -18.86
CA ALA A 773 5.40 20.99 -18.29
C ALA A 773 4.99 22.24 -19.11
N PRO A 774 4.53 23.34 -18.45
CA PRO A 774 4.27 24.60 -19.13
C PRO A 774 5.52 25.17 -19.83
N PRO A 775 5.35 26.01 -20.86
CA PRO A 775 6.49 26.64 -21.55
C PRO A 775 7.43 27.39 -20.59
N GLY A 776 8.72 27.08 -20.67
CA GLY A 776 9.76 27.60 -19.76
C GLY A 776 9.89 26.86 -18.43
N LYS A 777 9.17 25.75 -18.23
CA LYS A 777 9.24 24.86 -17.06
C LYS A 777 9.67 23.43 -17.41
N GLU A 778 10.20 23.21 -18.61
CA GLU A 778 10.49 21.89 -19.16
C GLU A 778 11.61 21.13 -18.41
N PHE A 779 12.40 21.80 -17.58
CA PHE A 779 13.49 21.21 -16.81
C PHE A 779 13.58 21.86 -15.42
N GLY A 780 13.78 21.05 -14.38
CA GLY A 780 13.95 21.53 -13.01
C GLY A 780 12.67 22.00 -12.32
N TRP A 781 11.51 21.80 -12.94
CA TRP A 781 10.19 22.01 -12.34
C TRP A 781 9.45 20.69 -12.26
N VAL A 782 8.64 20.53 -11.22
CA VAL A 782 7.91 19.30 -10.90
C VAL A 782 6.45 19.62 -10.55
N PRO A 783 5.49 18.76 -10.92
CA PRO A 783 4.09 18.94 -10.59
C PRO A 783 3.79 18.38 -9.18
N ILE A 784 3.10 19.15 -8.35
CA ILE A 784 2.68 18.76 -7.00
C ILE A 784 1.16 18.84 -6.91
N VAL A 785 0.53 17.75 -6.48
CA VAL A 785 -0.92 17.66 -6.24
C VAL A 785 -1.32 18.50 -5.03
N LEU A 786 -2.51 19.10 -5.10
CA LEU A 786 -3.06 20.01 -4.09
C LEU A 786 -4.39 19.51 -3.53
N GLU A 787 -5.26 18.94 -4.37
CA GLU A 787 -6.50 18.30 -3.96
C GLU A 787 -6.92 17.23 -4.98
N VAL A 788 -7.69 16.24 -4.52
CA VAL A 788 -8.35 15.24 -5.39
C VAL A 788 -9.83 15.18 -5.06
N GLU A 789 -10.69 15.51 -6.02
CA GLU A 789 -12.15 15.38 -5.91
C GLU A 789 -12.59 14.09 -6.59
N MET A 790 -12.96 13.07 -5.81
CA MET A 790 -13.45 11.79 -6.33
C MET A 790 -14.96 11.84 -6.59
N PRO A 791 -15.49 11.13 -7.60
CA PRO A 791 -16.92 10.97 -7.78
C PRO A 791 -17.57 10.40 -6.52
N TYR A 792 -18.66 11.03 -6.09
CA TYR A 792 -19.43 10.70 -4.88
C TYR A 792 -18.59 10.70 -3.58
N GLY A 793 -17.39 11.28 -3.62
CA GLY A 793 -16.44 11.19 -2.51
C GLY A 793 -16.74 12.15 -1.38
N ARG A 794 -16.74 11.62 -0.16
CA ARG A 794 -16.73 12.45 1.05
C ARG A 794 -15.32 13.02 1.23
N TRP A 795 -15.20 14.33 1.40
CA TRP A 795 -13.90 14.92 1.68
C TRP A 795 -13.39 14.48 3.05
N GLN A 796 -12.13 14.04 3.10
CA GLN A 796 -11.40 13.91 4.34
C GLN A 796 -11.04 15.30 4.85
N THR A 797 -11.81 15.77 5.84
CA THR A 797 -11.62 17.08 6.48
C THR A 797 -10.89 16.97 7.81
N GLU A 798 -10.63 15.77 8.32
CA GLU A 798 -9.94 15.60 9.59
C GLU A 798 -8.47 16.04 9.50
N ILE A 799 -8.00 16.61 10.61
CA ILE A 799 -6.59 16.74 10.95
C ILE A 799 -6.27 15.52 11.84
N ALA A 800 -5.00 15.13 11.95
CA ALA A 800 -4.59 14.03 12.84
C ALA A 800 -5.12 14.23 14.27
N ASP A 801 -5.92 13.28 14.75
CA ASP A 801 -6.44 13.24 16.12
C ASP A 801 -6.48 11.79 16.67
N LEU A 802 -5.73 11.58 17.75
CA LEU A 802 -5.86 10.70 18.93
C LEU A 802 -6.42 9.26 18.89
N GLU A 803 -7.37 8.89 18.04
CA GLU A 803 -8.03 7.56 18.13
C GLU A 803 -7.55 6.58 17.05
N PHE A 804 -6.46 5.87 17.35
CA PHE A 804 -6.08 4.62 16.66
C PHE A 804 -6.71 3.42 17.41
N ASP A 805 -7.78 2.87 16.85
CA ASP A 805 -8.45 1.56 17.03
C ASP A 805 -8.61 0.86 18.43
N GLY A 806 -8.15 1.46 19.53
CA GLY A 806 -8.17 0.83 20.86
C GLY A 806 -6.95 -0.05 21.18
N SER A 807 -6.00 -0.18 20.26
CA SER A 807 -4.65 -0.67 20.58
C SER A 807 -3.81 0.43 21.28
N PRO A 808 -2.80 0.07 22.10
CA PRO A 808 -2.00 1.06 22.84
C PRO A 808 -0.96 1.76 21.95
N GLY A 809 -1.43 2.63 21.04
CA GLY A 809 -0.62 3.52 20.21
C GLY A 809 -0.66 5.01 20.61
N SER A 810 -1.45 5.39 21.62
CA SER A 810 -1.72 6.78 21.96
C SER A 810 -0.75 7.36 23.00
N ILE A 811 0.31 8.04 22.55
CA ILE A 811 1.03 9.03 23.38
C ILE A 811 1.81 10.08 22.57
N LEU A 812 1.64 10.08 21.24
CA LEU A 812 2.55 10.67 20.25
C LEU A 812 1.90 11.79 19.42
N ASP A 813 0.88 12.44 19.96
CA ASP A 813 0.13 13.51 19.27
C ASP A 813 0.89 14.86 19.18
N TYR A 814 2.21 14.90 19.45
CA TYR A 814 3.07 16.11 19.49
C TYR A 814 4.55 15.91 19.08
#